data_AF-A0A350IMH5-F1
#
_entry.id   AF-A0A350IMH5-F1
#
_cell.length_a   1.000
_cell.length_b   1.000
_cell.length_c   1.000
_cell.angle_alpha   90.00
_cell.angle_beta   90.00
_cell.angle_gamma   90.00
#
_symmetry.space_group_name_H-M   'P 1'
#
loop_
_entity.id
_entity.type
_entity.pdbx_description
1 polymer ?
#
loop_
_entity_poly.entity_id
_entity_poly.type
_entity_poly.pdbx_seq_one_letter_code
_entity_poly.pdbx_strand_id
1 'polypeptide(L)'
;MVSLFASTIFVQAEEKKGKKEEDQLLYKSSFSVPNFPPGNSSFPLPFNETSNPANSPAISTGYYWIDADESLPPIFKQGGRTTWDIKQFFTDTTVEPGLWTRILAGPRMVDPLHWQEYTADGHPYFRNNADANDQIVDFFDPTIIGDGKLDSTDDAYAGPMPISISGGFYFNGIRYDSFYVSTNGVIALTNRRYFYDVEGNRTVPTGAMSAYDPMSMDWFVTASDPLIGCTRCRSFDDNGGGLGTGDLVRDDFGYTHSVLGLDPSQITVVPPTTGPSKHLDGIRARGVSFNSLKPTLKQALIAFAWGDMELSQFSTTLNKKDDFGKVYFKRSLENDKLIIYVVNMVPVGTLNLRFGGNWTQPRGKRPIIDEDLTYFTSQIVLDGKDSSITIMYPQVIGLLNVTYRADYPYSVIRRNSICGVSGWARHVNYPTGVPAPNPDDPDNYPPNVSTPEYFYPWASPSQNGEYQQYTVYFDKWRVEPILLPNAGQKVLFKQFKNVLRAADIQYMVRSTTDLNVPLDQFPNRIQNANNYELFAGVPRIGAIQPVALIQNLTNDIQGPNGVNFTEQDLNFRVRFRIENQVTSKTIYNRLVPIDMNCLLVGNSDDPTQRQLCQGEPQVRVYLARTVTKSGSTYTVVPETNFAGTGYTGIPPYKFVQVYFPPFEPNEFIPGHIGRLRSFTTGETSKPNNESLYDAWPFEDEFSLNLFVLRRLPEFNYDGTEYHNVYGTNMPSVWKWVNIEGEIVDGEVNCENPLPPRGKYLSTYEAEFNENGFLKNITYTSITVNSPTIKLNRKTLTGDEPNPATITGREGNGDELRSFPINMSGLYNSELSVSVQRTIKQDDWPRGWSDNTQVGPEPRIFSQGNVLNPYSYNANPDVLSVEFALPSDDGLNGITNIPEANWSVHPRRSGAAPVKGFPAINIFGGGGYRIGFLETDKDSALAKESGTNINGLRASIFDDGIDHEFKKYFVTIPDTFIRWKNEGARNFRFRLHVFAQDDKKPLPGCIEDDADDFLVDNVYITVPKEVPDIEVNSINLRWPYTMAPASQATNIPINVKISNNSSINAANVTVKVRIFRSDPKGNHEQDPIYCRIENVGNFIGGKSIEVPMPAWNARKSQTDTITTYYIQAIVLMQQKDLNNINDTNFTIFTLRFGESYAYDPISSNTRSDVSSFTTPGRGLNLPGYNFTGSGSFANPQNYDPINHAAGSTAGTGGSGEFAVKFNILN
;
A
#
# COMPACT_ATOMS: atom_id res chain seq x y z
N MET A 1 -26.07 -9.69 -10.52
CA MET A 1 -24.98 -10.45 -11.17
C MET A 1 -23.62 -10.34 -10.43
N VAL A 2 -23.59 -9.87 -9.19
CA VAL A 2 -22.37 -9.75 -8.34
C VAL A 2 -21.96 -11.10 -7.70
N SER A 3 -22.87 -12.08 -7.68
CA SER A 3 -22.68 -13.39 -7.05
C SER A 3 -21.75 -14.35 -7.80
N LEU A 4 -21.51 -14.16 -9.10
CA LEU A 4 -20.68 -15.09 -9.90
C LEU A 4 -19.17 -14.82 -9.79
N PHE A 5 -18.75 -13.57 -9.57
CA PHE A 5 -17.32 -13.18 -9.51
C PHE A 5 -16.60 -13.62 -8.24
N ALA A 6 -17.30 -13.59 -7.11
CA ALA A 6 -16.74 -14.21 -5.92
C ALA A 6 -16.70 -15.73 -6.08
N SER A 7 -17.69 -16.37 -6.72
CA SER A 7 -17.66 -17.82 -6.87
C SER A 7 -16.43 -18.29 -7.66
N THR A 8 -15.97 -17.61 -8.72
CA THR A 8 -14.80 -18.10 -9.49
C THR A 8 -13.46 -17.92 -8.80
N ILE A 9 -13.27 -16.87 -7.99
CA ILE A 9 -12.01 -16.62 -7.27
C ILE A 9 -11.98 -17.38 -5.94
N PHE A 10 -13.13 -17.52 -5.26
CA PHE A 10 -13.26 -18.44 -4.13
C PHE A 10 -13.16 -19.90 -4.58
N VAL A 11 -13.70 -20.27 -5.75
CA VAL A 11 -13.52 -21.61 -6.34
C VAL A 11 -12.07 -21.83 -6.74
N GLN A 12 -11.34 -20.85 -7.29
CA GLN A 12 -9.91 -21.01 -7.55
C GLN A 12 -9.08 -21.12 -6.26
N ALA A 13 -9.44 -20.38 -5.21
CA ALA A 13 -8.77 -20.50 -3.91
C ALA A 13 -9.13 -21.81 -3.17
N GLU A 14 -10.35 -22.33 -3.35
CA GLU A 14 -10.79 -23.64 -2.84
C GLU A 14 -10.27 -24.81 -3.67
N GLU A 15 -10.14 -24.68 -4.99
CA GLU A 15 -9.54 -25.69 -5.89
C GLU A 15 -8.02 -25.79 -5.69
N LYS A 16 -7.35 -24.67 -5.33
CA LYS A 16 -5.94 -24.66 -4.91
C LYS A 16 -5.72 -25.29 -3.54
N LYS A 17 -6.75 -25.36 -2.68
CA LYS A 17 -6.69 -26.14 -1.44
C LYS A 17 -6.78 -27.62 -1.77
N GLY A 18 -5.72 -28.37 -1.46
CA GLY A 18 -5.86 -29.80 -1.26
C GLY A 18 -7.02 -30.03 -0.29
N LYS A 19 -7.96 -30.90 -0.64
CA LYS A 19 -9.24 -31.17 0.04
C LYS A 19 -9.10 -31.62 1.50
N LYS A 20 -8.67 -30.72 2.41
CA LYS A 20 -8.89 -30.85 3.84
C LYS A 20 -9.93 -29.79 4.21
N GLU A 21 -11.12 -30.24 4.61
CA GLU A 21 -12.28 -29.38 4.95
C GLU A 21 -12.01 -28.36 6.08
N GLU A 22 -10.83 -28.43 6.72
CA GLU A 22 -10.48 -27.70 7.93
C GLU A 22 -9.56 -26.49 7.70
N ASP A 23 -8.87 -26.39 6.54
CA ASP A 23 -7.89 -25.34 6.29
C ASP A 23 -8.55 -23.96 6.11
N GLN A 24 -8.19 -23.00 6.97
CA GLN A 24 -8.71 -21.63 6.93
C GLN A 24 -8.31 -20.94 5.61
N LEU A 25 -9.18 -20.11 5.03
CA LEU A 25 -8.81 -19.25 3.90
C LEU A 25 -7.98 -18.08 4.45
N LEU A 26 -6.67 -18.14 4.32
CA LEU A 26 -5.74 -17.17 4.89
C LEU A 26 -5.16 -16.28 3.78
N TYR A 27 -4.98 -15.00 4.08
CA TYR A 27 -4.43 -13.97 3.17
C TYR A 27 -3.08 -13.55 3.71
N LYS A 28 -2.06 -13.45 2.84
CA LYS A 28 -0.74 -12.93 3.25
C LYS A 28 -0.93 -11.46 3.62
N SER A 29 -0.40 -11.06 4.77
CA SER A 29 -0.43 -9.65 5.09
C SER A 29 0.39 -8.81 4.12
N SER A 30 -0.30 -7.86 3.50
CA SER A 30 0.10 -6.99 2.40
C SER A 30 0.77 -5.70 2.83
N PHE A 31 1.04 -5.50 4.14
CA PHE A 31 1.84 -4.36 4.64
C PHE A 31 3.08 -4.17 3.78
N SER A 32 2.97 -3.23 2.84
CA SER A 32 3.96 -2.92 1.84
C SER A 32 5.10 -2.29 2.60
N VAL A 33 6.22 -3.00 2.73
CA VAL A 33 7.46 -2.52 3.36
C VAL A 33 7.63 -1.01 3.15
N PRO A 34 7.30 -0.11 4.10
CA PRO A 34 8.10 1.08 4.23
C PRO A 34 9.35 0.60 4.95
N ASN A 35 10.51 0.80 4.33
CA ASN A 35 11.83 0.44 4.85
C ASN A 35 11.83 0.34 6.39
N PHE A 36 11.72 -0.88 6.91
CA PHE A 36 11.67 -1.18 8.33
C PHE A 36 13.09 -1.54 8.76
N PRO A 37 13.97 -0.62 9.17
CA PRO A 37 15.26 -1.04 9.70
C PRO A 37 15.08 -1.75 11.06
N PRO A 38 15.58 -2.99 11.23
CA PRO A 38 16.15 -3.89 10.24
C PRO A 38 15.20 -5.06 9.87
N GLY A 39 14.70 -5.07 8.63
CA GLY A 39 14.14 -6.24 7.96
C GLY A 39 12.71 -6.67 8.33
N ASN A 40 11.82 -5.83 8.88
CA ASN A 40 10.46 -6.31 9.17
C ASN A 40 9.73 -6.66 7.88
N SER A 41 9.33 -7.93 7.78
CA SER A 41 8.71 -8.53 6.61
C SER A 41 7.65 -9.52 7.05
N SER A 42 6.57 -9.66 6.27
CA SER A 42 5.61 -10.75 6.45
C SER A 42 6.15 -12.12 6.03
N PHE A 43 7.37 -12.18 5.48
CA PHE A 43 8.09 -13.40 5.15
C PHE A 43 9.31 -13.64 6.07
N PRO A 44 9.73 -14.91 6.24
CA PRO A 44 10.84 -15.27 7.11
C PRO A 44 12.20 -14.77 6.60
N LEU A 45 13.06 -14.39 7.54
CA LEU A 45 14.42 -13.92 7.34
C LEU A 45 15.47 -14.90 7.87
N PRO A 46 16.74 -14.81 7.40
CA PRO A 46 17.21 -13.92 6.35
C PRO A 46 16.86 -14.47 4.95
N PHE A 47 16.14 -13.69 4.14
CA PHE A 47 15.85 -14.01 2.75
C PHE A 47 16.52 -13.00 1.83
N ASN A 48 17.15 -13.49 0.77
CA ASN A 48 17.67 -12.65 -0.30
C ASN A 48 16.84 -12.88 -1.56
N GLU A 49 16.28 -11.81 -2.11
CA GLU A 49 15.35 -11.90 -3.23
C GLU A 49 15.93 -12.52 -4.50
N THR A 50 17.24 -12.47 -4.73
CA THR A 50 17.90 -12.97 -5.96
C THR A 50 18.90 -14.09 -5.72
N SER A 51 19.26 -14.37 -4.47
CA SER A 51 20.35 -15.29 -4.15
C SER A 51 20.09 -16.07 -2.87
N ASN A 52 19.43 -17.23 -2.99
CA ASN A 52 19.30 -18.20 -1.90
C ASN A 52 19.94 -19.51 -2.35
N PRO A 53 21.20 -19.78 -2.00
CA PRO A 53 21.78 -21.09 -2.25
C PRO A 53 21.05 -22.12 -1.39
N ALA A 54 21.00 -23.39 -1.84
CA ALA A 54 20.32 -24.48 -1.13
C ALA A 54 20.84 -24.73 0.30
N ASN A 55 21.99 -24.16 0.67
CA ASN A 55 22.60 -24.25 2.00
C ASN A 55 22.38 -22.99 2.87
N SER A 56 21.39 -22.15 2.55
CA SER A 56 21.02 -20.94 3.28
C SER A 56 19.54 -20.95 3.69
N PRO A 57 19.12 -20.06 4.62
CA PRO A 57 17.74 -20.00 5.10
C PRO A 57 16.73 -19.86 3.97
N ALA A 58 15.79 -20.79 3.97
CA ALA A 58 14.77 -20.92 2.95
C ALA A 58 13.53 -20.07 3.28
N ILE A 59 13.13 -19.14 2.42
CA ILE A 59 11.89 -18.37 2.65
C ILE A 59 10.67 -19.26 2.82
N SER A 60 10.66 -20.40 2.15
CA SER A 60 9.54 -21.32 2.12
C SER A 60 9.45 -22.27 3.32
N THR A 61 10.44 -22.25 4.22
CA THR A 61 10.42 -23.08 5.44
C THR A 61 10.10 -22.31 6.71
N GLY A 62 10.07 -20.98 6.67
CA GLY A 62 9.83 -20.17 7.86
C GLY A 62 8.36 -19.80 8.05
N TYR A 63 8.09 -19.15 9.18
CA TYR A 63 6.76 -18.67 9.52
C TYR A 63 6.44 -17.38 8.78
N TYR A 64 5.24 -17.30 8.23
CA TYR A 64 4.66 -16.04 7.76
C TYR A 64 3.67 -15.56 8.80
N TRP A 65 3.45 -14.25 8.89
CA TRP A 65 2.42 -13.70 9.78
C TRP A 65 1.24 -13.11 9.02
N ILE A 66 0.09 -13.15 9.67
CA ILE A 66 -1.22 -12.72 9.17
C ILE A 66 -1.88 -11.88 10.26
N ASP A 67 -2.35 -10.67 9.92
CA ASP A 67 -2.92 -9.70 10.86
C ASP A 67 -4.43 -9.44 10.63
N ALA A 68 -5.25 -9.78 11.63
CA ALA A 68 -6.71 -9.75 11.57
C ALA A 68 -7.34 -8.37 11.22
N ASP A 69 -6.59 -7.27 11.39
CA ASP A 69 -7.13 -5.91 11.20
C ASP A 69 -6.67 -5.24 9.90
N GLU A 70 -6.06 -6.00 8.98
CA GLU A 70 -5.54 -5.44 7.74
C GLU A 70 -6.62 -4.99 6.73
N SER A 71 -6.33 -3.91 6.00
CA SER A 71 -7.17 -3.42 4.90
C SER A 71 -7.19 -4.40 3.72
N LEU A 72 -8.14 -5.32 3.73
CA LEU A 72 -8.28 -6.30 2.64
C LEU A 72 -8.69 -5.62 1.32
N PRO A 73 -8.17 -6.08 0.17
CA PRO A 73 -8.64 -5.68 -1.15
C PRO A 73 -10.17 -5.86 -1.30
N PRO A 74 -10.86 -5.01 -2.09
CA PRO A 74 -12.33 -5.02 -2.21
C PRO A 74 -12.94 -6.38 -2.56
N ILE A 75 -12.19 -7.24 -3.23
CA ILE A 75 -12.59 -8.60 -3.61
C ILE A 75 -12.95 -9.50 -2.41
N PHE A 76 -12.38 -9.25 -1.22
CA PHE A 76 -12.65 -10.03 0.00
C PHE A 76 -13.79 -9.45 0.85
N LYS A 77 -14.42 -8.35 0.39
CA LYS A 77 -15.53 -7.67 1.07
C LYS A 77 -16.82 -7.93 0.29
N GLN A 78 -17.65 -8.87 0.76
CA GLN A 78 -19.00 -9.08 0.21
C GLN A 78 -20.04 -8.36 1.07
N GLY A 79 -20.77 -7.40 0.48
CA GLY A 79 -21.90 -6.74 1.16
C GLY A 79 -21.52 -6.05 2.47
N GLY A 80 -20.28 -5.56 2.59
CA GLY A 80 -19.76 -4.94 3.81
C GLY A 80 -19.35 -5.92 4.91
N ARG A 81 -19.39 -7.24 4.68
CA ARG A 81 -18.87 -8.27 5.58
C ARG A 81 -17.61 -8.91 4.99
N THR A 82 -16.60 -9.10 5.83
CA THR A 82 -15.38 -9.85 5.48
C THR A 82 -15.67 -11.35 5.64
N THR A 83 -15.24 -12.17 4.67
CA THR A 83 -15.25 -13.64 4.80
C THR A 83 -13.94 -14.18 5.39
N TRP A 84 -13.11 -13.28 5.90
CA TRP A 84 -11.72 -13.50 6.30
C TRP A 84 -11.56 -13.15 7.78
N ASP A 85 -11.08 -14.11 8.59
CA ASP A 85 -10.73 -13.96 10.01
C ASP A 85 -9.81 -15.12 10.45
N ILE A 86 -9.00 -14.89 11.47
CA ILE A 86 -8.26 -15.92 12.20
C ILE A 86 -9.27 -16.63 13.12
N LYS A 87 -9.56 -17.92 12.88
CA LYS A 87 -10.60 -18.66 13.63
C LYS A 87 -10.27 -18.89 15.12
N GLN A 88 -9.05 -18.61 15.56
CA GLN A 88 -8.69 -18.75 16.97
C GLN A 88 -9.33 -17.60 17.77
N PHE A 89 -10.02 -17.96 18.86
CA PHE A 89 -10.69 -17.02 19.75
C PHE A 89 -10.03 -16.99 21.13
N PHE A 90 -10.20 -15.85 21.81
CA PHE A 90 -9.81 -15.68 23.19
C PHE A 90 -10.59 -16.65 24.09
N THR A 91 -9.87 -17.34 24.98
CA THR A 91 -10.45 -18.25 25.98
C THR A 91 -10.22 -17.69 27.38
N ASP A 92 -11.28 -17.43 28.13
CA ASP A 92 -11.19 -16.97 29.52
C ASP A 92 -10.83 -18.12 30.48
N THR A 93 -10.18 -17.79 31.59
CA THR A 93 -9.96 -18.67 32.75
C THR A 93 -11.25 -19.26 33.35
N THR A 94 -12.41 -18.64 33.14
CA THR A 94 -13.71 -19.20 33.54
C THR A 94 -14.16 -20.38 32.67
N VAL A 95 -13.56 -20.56 31.49
CA VAL A 95 -13.84 -21.67 30.58
C VAL A 95 -12.89 -22.83 30.91
N GLU A 96 -13.47 -23.94 31.35
CA GLU A 96 -12.74 -25.13 31.84
C GLU A 96 -11.76 -24.78 32.98
N PRO A 97 -12.26 -24.22 34.09
CA PRO A 97 -11.41 -23.65 35.15
C PRO A 97 -10.45 -24.68 35.77
N GLY A 98 -10.80 -25.97 35.74
CA GLY A 98 -9.95 -27.05 36.27
C GLY A 98 -8.75 -27.42 35.40
N LEU A 99 -8.64 -26.91 34.16
CA LEU A 99 -7.51 -27.16 33.27
C LEU A 99 -6.44 -26.07 33.34
N TRP A 100 -6.75 -24.92 33.95
CA TRP A 100 -5.84 -23.79 34.01
C TRP A 100 -4.87 -23.92 35.18
N THR A 101 -3.59 -24.02 34.86
CA THR A 101 -2.50 -23.94 35.84
C THR A 101 -1.98 -22.51 35.90
N ARG A 102 -1.91 -21.95 37.11
CA ARG A 102 -1.38 -20.61 37.36
C ARG A 102 0.13 -20.68 37.56
N ILE A 103 0.87 -19.78 36.92
CA ILE A 103 2.30 -19.56 37.21
C ILE A 103 2.41 -18.62 38.42
N LEU A 104 3.08 -19.08 39.48
CA LEU A 104 3.27 -18.30 40.70
C LEU A 104 4.42 -17.30 40.58
N ALA A 105 4.37 -16.19 41.31
CA ALA A 105 5.44 -15.17 41.29
C ALA A 105 6.77 -15.63 41.92
N GLY A 106 6.75 -16.76 42.62
CA GLY A 106 7.95 -17.35 43.17
C GLY A 106 7.70 -18.71 43.85
N PRO A 107 8.74 -19.57 43.93
CA PRO A 107 8.64 -20.89 44.53
C PRO A 107 8.40 -20.86 46.05
N ARG A 108 8.80 -19.78 46.74
CA ARG A 108 8.69 -19.63 48.20
C ARG A 108 7.34 -19.10 48.67
N MET A 109 6.40 -18.90 47.74
CA MET A 109 5.03 -18.49 48.07
C MET A 109 4.18 -19.62 48.67
N VAL A 110 4.62 -20.86 48.49
CA VAL A 110 3.96 -22.09 48.94
C VAL A 110 4.98 -23.03 49.57
N ASP A 111 4.50 -24.02 50.33
CA ASP A 111 5.37 -25.01 50.95
C ASP A 111 6.13 -25.82 49.89
N PRO A 112 7.42 -26.15 50.08
CA PRO A 112 8.18 -26.97 49.13
C PRO A 112 7.51 -28.30 48.75
N LEU A 113 6.72 -28.90 49.65
CA LEU A 113 5.96 -30.13 49.38
C LEU A 113 4.87 -29.94 48.31
N HIS A 114 4.34 -28.73 48.14
CA HIS A 114 3.38 -28.41 47.07
C HIS A 114 3.94 -28.78 45.69
N TRP A 115 5.22 -28.49 45.47
CA TRP A 115 5.87 -28.75 44.17
C TRP A 115 6.07 -30.24 43.88
N GLN A 116 6.00 -31.11 44.90
CA GLN A 116 6.04 -32.56 44.71
C GLN A 116 4.71 -33.11 44.17
N GLU A 117 3.59 -32.46 44.49
CA GLU A 117 2.25 -32.84 44.02
C GLU A 117 1.96 -32.33 42.59
N TYR A 118 2.68 -31.28 42.13
CA TYR A 118 2.50 -30.64 40.82
C TYR A 118 3.60 -30.98 39.80
N THR A 119 4.29 -32.10 39.97
CA THR A 119 5.40 -32.55 39.10
C THR A 119 5.00 -32.70 37.62
N ALA A 120 3.73 -33.01 37.34
CA ALA A 120 3.21 -33.13 35.97
C ALA A 120 3.20 -31.80 35.19
N ASP A 121 3.18 -30.66 35.87
CA ASP A 121 3.17 -29.33 35.26
C ASP A 121 4.58 -28.69 35.21
N GLY A 122 5.61 -29.39 35.69
CA GLY A 122 6.99 -28.92 35.71
C GLY A 122 7.22 -27.84 36.77
N HIS A 123 7.77 -26.68 36.37
CA HIS A 123 8.12 -25.59 37.28
C HIS A 123 7.33 -24.29 36.99
N PRO A 124 6.04 -24.22 37.33
CA PRO A 124 5.19 -23.06 37.04
C PRO A 124 5.37 -21.95 38.09
N TYR A 125 6.60 -21.46 38.24
CA TYR A 125 6.92 -20.33 39.12
C TYR A 125 8.06 -19.48 38.54
N PHE A 126 7.99 -18.16 38.76
CA PHE A 126 9.03 -17.22 38.32
C PHE A 126 10.24 -17.23 39.24
N ARG A 127 11.43 -17.16 38.65
CA ARG A 127 12.71 -17.02 39.37
C ARG A 127 13.73 -16.17 38.61
N ASN A 128 14.62 -15.49 39.35
CA ASN A 128 15.75 -14.76 38.79
C ASN A 128 17.07 -15.16 39.47
N ASN A 129 17.96 -15.81 38.71
CA ASN A 129 19.24 -16.30 39.23
C ASN A 129 20.35 -15.24 39.21
N ALA A 130 20.16 -14.08 38.54
CA ALA A 130 21.21 -13.05 38.42
C ALA A 130 21.47 -12.30 39.75
N ASP A 131 20.51 -12.32 40.68
CA ASP A 131 20.64 -11.65 41.98
C ASP A 131 21.39 -12.51 43.02
N ALA A 132 21.73 -13.77 42.70
CA ALA A 132 22.56 -14.59 43.57
C ALA A 132 24.04 -14.19 43.40
N ASN A 133 24.65 -13.55 44.41
CA ASN A 133 26.08 -13.22 44.46
C ASN A 133 26.99 -14.47 44.45
N ASP A 134 27.04 -15.21 43.33
CA ASP A 134 27.85 -16.42 43.11
C ASP A 134 27.57 -17.58 44.09
N GLN A 135 26.41 -17.58 44.76
CA GLN A 135 26.04 -18.64 45.70
C GLN A 135 25.21 -19.73 45.00
N ILE A 136 25.46 -21.00 45.34
CA ILE A 136 24.54 -22.09 45.06
C ILE A 136 23.38 -21.91 46.03
N VAL A 137 22.24 -21.44 45.51
CA VAL A 137 21.06 -21.09 46.32
C VAL A 137 19.97 -22.10 46.04
N ASP A 138 19.44 -22.74 47.09
CA ASP A 138 18.20 -23.51 46.98
C ASP A 138 17.02 -22.53 46.82
N PHE A 139 16.33 -22.60 45.69
CA PHE A 139 15.18 -21.74 45.40
C PHE A 139 14.03 -21.91 46.39
N PHE A 140 14.00 -23.03 47.11
CA PHE A 140 12.95 -23.36 48.07
C PHE A 140 13.32 -22.99 49.51
N ASP A 141 14.56 -22.58 49.79
CA ASP A 141 15.01 -22.26 51.15
C ASP A 141 14.53 -20.85 51.58
N PRO A 142 13.60 -20.75 52.55
CA PRO A 142 13.09 -19.47 53.02
C PRO A 142 14.06 -18.76 53.98
N THR A 143 15.13 -19.42 54.45
CA THR A 143 16.08 -18.88 55.44
C THR A 143 17.16 -17.98 54.83
N ILE A 144 17.23 -17.93 53.50
CA ILE A 144 18.17 -17.10 52.75
C ILE A 144 17.62 -15.67 52.67
N ILE A 145 18.21 -14.78 53.47
CA ILE A 145 17.84 -13.36 53.62
C ILE A 145 18.99 -12.48 53.12
N GLY A 146 18.74 -11.60 52.14
CA GLY A 146 19.72 -10.68 51.54
C GLY A 146 19.41 -10.34 50.09
N ASP A 147 20.25 -9.53 49.42
CA ASP A 147 20.10 -8.96 48.06
C ASP A 147 19.97 -9.97 46.89
N GLY A 148 19.72 -11.26 47.17
CA GLY A 148 19.31 -12.27 46.19
C GLY A 148 17.80 -12.46 46.13
N LYS A 149 17.08 -11.57 45.43
CA LYS A 149 15.64 -11.71 45.17
C LYS A 149 15.37 -12.81 44.15
N LEU A 150 15.51 -14.08 44.57
CA LEU A 150 15.24 -15.22 43.69
C LEU A 150 13.79 -15.28 43.21
N ASP A 151 12.83 -14.77 43.99
CA ASP A 151 11.42 -14.62 43.61
C ASP A 151 11.28 -13.21 43.02
N SER A 152 11.07 -13.13 41.71
CA SER A 152 10.92 -11.86 41.01
C SER A 152 9.87 -11.98 39.91
N THR A 153 9.18 -10.86 39.66
CA THR A 153 8.22 -10.68 38.55
C THR A 153 8.71 -9.68 37.51
N ASP A 154 10.00 -9.35 37.58
CA ASP A 154 10.74 -8.44 36.73
C ASP A 154 12.10 -9.10 36.42
N ASP A 155 12.52 -9.05 35.15
CA ASP A 155 13.74 -9.73 34.67
C ASP A 155 13.81 -11.23 35.06
N ALA A 156 12.66 -11.92 35.11
CA ALA A 156 12.51 -13.29 35.62
C ALA A 156 11.93 -14.26 34.58
N TYR A 157 12.01 -15.57 34.85
CA TYR A 157 11.47 -16.62 33.99
C TYR A 157 10.84 -17.77 34.80
N ALA A 158 9.89 -18.49 34.18
CA ALA A 158 9.26 -19.70 34.70
C ALA A 158 9.45 -20.87 33.73
N GLY A 159 9.52 -22.10 34.25
CA GLY A 159 9.72 -23.34 33.47
C GLY A 159 10.92 -24.18 33.92
N PRO A 160 11.18 -25.34 33.29
CA PRO A 160 10.42 -25.87 32.14
C PRO A 160 9.01 -26.32 32.53
N MET A 161 8.04 -26.06 31.66
CA MET A 161 6.68 -26.63 31.70
C MET A 161 6.48 -27.48 30.45
N PRO A 162 5.81 -28.65 30.53
CA PRO A 162 5.69 -29.53 29.37
C PRO A 162 4.67 -28.99 28.35
N ILE A 163 4.96 -29.09 27.06
CA ILE A 163 4.03 -28.68 25.99
C ILE A 163 2.86 -29.67 25.89
N SER A 164 3.17 -30.97 25.91
CA SER A 164 2.19 -32.09 25.93
C SER A 164 1.09 -32.05 24.86
N ILE A 165 1.41 -31.54 23.67
CA ILE A 165 0.53 -31.61 22.50
C ILE A 165 0.63 -33.00 21.86
N SER A 166 -0.51 -33.62 21.58
CA SER A 166 -0.63 -34.91 20.89
C SER A 166 0.01 -34.82 19.49
N GLY A 167 0.93 -35.72 19.18
CA GLY A 167 1.74 -35.66 17.96
C GLY A 167 2.98 -34.74 18.05
N GLY A 168 3.09 -33.92 19.10
CA GLY A 168 4.20 -32.98 19.31
C GLY A 168 3.98 -31.62 18.62
N PHE A 169 4.72 -30.61 19.06
CA PHE A 169 4.74 -29.29 18.42
C PHE A 169 6.06 -29.11 17.66
N TYR A 170 5.98 -28.81 16.37
CA TYR A 170 7.14 -28.68 15.49
C TYR A 170 7.34 -27.23 15.10
N PHE A 171 8.43 -26.63 15.54
CA PHE A 171 8.73 -25.23 15.24
C PHE A 171 10.01 -25.18 14.39
N ASN A 172 9.87 -24.67 13.15
CA ASN A 172 10.93 -24.72 12.12
C ASN A 172 11.43 -26.15 11.81
N GLY A 173 10.54 -27.15 11.90
CA GLY A 173 10.87 -28.56 11.63
C GLY A 173 11.56 -29.28 12.79
N ILE A 174 11.81 -28.61 13.92
CA ILE A 174 12.35 -29.24 15.14
C ILE A 174 11.20 -29.46 16.13
N ARG A 175 11.15 -30.63 16.77
CA ARG A 175 10.17 -30.92 17.82
C ARG A 175 10.59 -30.29 19.14
N TYR A 176 9.65 -29.62 19.81
CA TYR A 176 9.81 -29.11 21.16
C TYR A 176 8.88 -29.83 22.14
N ASP A 177 9.37 -30.04 23.37
CA ASP A 177 8.63 -30.77 24.42
C ASP A 177 8.31 -29.90 25.64
N SER A 178 9.00 -28.76 25.80
CA SER A 178 8.93 -27.91 26.97
C SER A 178 8.99 -26.43 26.59
N PHE A 179 8.38 -25.59 27.42
CA PHE A 179 8.37 -24.14 27.25
C PHE A 179 8.74 -23.41 28.54
N TYR A 180 9.26 -22.20 28.37
CA TYR A 180 9.58 -21.25 29.42
C TYR A 180 8.90 -19.92 29.13
N VAL A 181 8.41 -19.24 30.17
CA VAL A 181 7.78 -17.92 30.03
C VAL A 181 8.63 -16.88 30.76
N SER A 182 8.95 -15.77 30.09
CA SER A 182 9.67 -14.63 30.67
C SER A 182 8.72 -13.52 31.07
N THR A 183 9.03 -12.81 32.16
CA THR A 183 8.34 -11.59 32.56
C THR A 183 8.62 -10.43 31.60
N ASN A 184 9.62 -10.56 30.73
CA ASN A 184 10.01 -9.57 29.74
C ASN A 184 9.25 -9.69 28.40
N GLY A 185 8.23 -10.55 28.31
CA GLY A 185 7.33 -10.62 27.14
C GLY A 185 7.73 -11.62 26.04
N VAL A 186 8.42 -12.72 26.40
CA VAL A 186 8.88 -13.75 25.47
C VAL A 186 8.71 -15.16 26.05
N ILE A 187 8.44 -16.14 25.17
CA ILE A 187 8.39 -17.56 25.46
C ILE A 187 9.57 -18.25 24.77
N ALA A 188 10.29 -19.13 25.46
CA ALA A 188 11.27 -20.01 24.84
C ALA A 188 10.74 -21.44 24.75
N LEU A 189 11.03 -22.12 23.64
CA LEU A 189 10.78 -23.53 23.45
C LEU A 189 12.08 -24.31 23.60
N THR A 190 12.03 -25.43 24.30
CA THR A 190 13.19 -26.32 24.49
C THR A 190 12.83 -27.78 24.25
N ASN A 191 13.85 -28.61 24.08
CA ASN A 191 13.68 -30.05 23.97
C ASN A 191 14.76 -30.84 24.69
N ARG A 192 14.43 -32.11 24.95
CA ARG A 192 15.35 -33.10 25.49
C ARG A 192 16.47 -33.47 24.53
N ARG A 193 17.62 -33.81 25.09
CA ARG A 193 18.77 -34.42 24.41
C ARG A 193 18.65 -35.93 24.31
N TYR A 194 18.06 -36.58 25.32
CA TYR A 194 17.92 -38.03 25.38
C TYR A 194 16.47 -38.49 25.48
N PHE A 195 16.21 -39.74 25.10
CA PHE A 195 14.99 -40.44 25.45
C PHE A 195 15.10 -41.05 26.86
N TYR A 196 14.00 -41.01 27.60
CA TYR A 196 13.90 -41.53 28.96
C TYR A 196 12.78 -42.56 29.07
N ASP A 197 12.97 -43.56 29.92
CA ASP A 197 11.92 -44.45 30.37
C ASP A 197 11.02 -43.78 31.43
N VAL A 198 10.05 -44.53 31.95
CA VAL A 198 9.08 -44.00 32.94
C VAL A 198 9.72 -43.77 34.31
N GLU A 199 10.86 -44.39 34.58
CA GLU A 199 11.68 -44.21 35.77
C GLU A 199 12.69 -43.04 35.63
N GLY A 200 12.77 -42.41 34.45
CA GLY A 200 13.67 -41.29 34.18
C GLY A 200 15.10 -41.71 33.84
N ASN A 201 15.35 -42.99 33.57
CA ASN A 201 16.64 -43.46 33.07
C ASN A 201 16.69 -43.32 31.55
N ARG A 202 17.89 -43.09 31.02
CA ARG A 202 18.09 -43.00 29.57
C ARG A 202 17.83 -44.34 28.92
N THR A 203 17.04 -44.34 27.86
CA THR A 203 16.65 -45.56 27.16
C THR A 203 16.77 -45.39 25.66
N VAL A 204 16.94 -46.50 24.95
CA VAL A 204 16.93 -46.54 23.48
C VAL A 204 15.51 -46.96 23.06
N PRO A 205 14.71 -46.07 22.45
CA PRO A 205 13.37 -46.41 22.00
C PRO A 205 13.37 -47.56 20.98
N THR A 206 12.29 -48.34 20.93
CA THR A 206 12.12 -49.40 19.93
C THR A 206 12.26 -48.85 18.50
N GLY A 207 13.16 -49.42 17.71
CA GLY A 207 13.45 -48.97 16.33
C GLY A 207 14.43 -47.79 16.23
N ALA A 208 14.90 -47.24 17.35
CA ALA A 208 15.98 -46.26 17.38
C ALA A 208 17.34 -46.95 17.59
N MET A 209 18.40 -46.39 17.02
CA MET A 209 19.76 -46.90 17.20
C MET A 209 20.44 -46.38 18.46
N SER A 210 19.99 -45.26 19.04
CA SER A 210 20.64 -44.64 20.21
C SER A 210 19.63 -43.96 21.11
N ALA A 211 20.06 -43.63 22.33
CA ALA A 211 19.29 -42.88 23.31
C ALA A 211 19.25 -41.36 23.00
N TYR A 212 20.04 -40.86 22.03
CA TYR A 212 20.01 -39.45 21.63
C TYR A 212 18.75 -39.14 20.81
N ASP A 213 18.09 -38.04 21.15
CA ASP A 213 16.96 -37.52 20.38
C ASP A 213 17.48 -36.81 19.11
N PRO A 214 17.18 -37.29 17.89
CA PRO A 214 17.62 -36.65 16.65
C PRO A 214 17.09 -35.23 16.47
N MET A 215 16.07 -34.83 17.24
CA MET A 215 15.51 -33.49 17.25
C MET A 215 16.15 -32.58 18.30
N SER A 216 17.08 -33.05 19.15
CA SER A 216 17.67 -32.26 20.24
C SER A 216 18.32 -30.97 19.74
N MET A 217 18.07 -29.81 20.36
CA MET A 217 18.56 -28.49 19.95
C MET A 217 20.10 -28.38 19.83
N ASP A 218 20.84 -29.20 20.56
CA ASP A 218 22.31 -29.20 20.56
C ASP A 218 22.93 -30.22 19.58
N TRP A 219 22.15 -30.67 18.57
CA TRP A 219 22.57 -31.72 17.63
C TRP A 219 23.92 -31.45 16.96
N PHE A 220 24.12 -30.20 16.53
CA PHE A 220 25.33 -29.76 15.82
C PHE A 220 26.29 -28.95 16.69
N VAL A 221 26.05 -28.88 18.00
CA VAL A 221 26.92 -28.11 18.90
C VAL A 221 28.12 -28.95 19.28
N THR A 222 29.26 -28.68 18.64
CA THR A 222 30.57 -29.20 19.04
C THR A 222 31.31 -28.18 19.90
N ALA A 223 31.02 -28.19 21.21
CA ALA A 223 31.75 -27.37 22.17
C ALA A 223 32.99 -28.12 22.68
N SER A 224 34.15 -27.45 22.69
CA SER A 224 35.38 -27.96 23.25
C SER A 224 35.90 -27.03 24.32
N ASP A 225 36.15 -27.56 25.51
CA ASP A 225 36.84 -26.88 26.59
C ASP A 225 38.35 -27.23 26.53
N PRO A 226 39.27 -26.25 26.65
CA PRO A 226 40.72 -26.49 26.59
C PRO A 226 41.26 -27.45 27.66
N LEU A 227 40.57 -27.60 28.80
CA LEU A 227 40.98 -28.41 29.94
C LEU A 227 40.35 -29.81 29.92
N ILE A 228 39.13 -29.96 29.39
CA ILE A 228 38.33 -31.18 29.52
C ILE A 228 38.06 -31.87 28.16
N GLY A 229 38.36 -31.22 27.04
CA GLY A 229 38.11 -31.76 25.70
C GLY A 229 36.69 -31.43 25.22
N CYS A 230 36.10 -32.28 24.38
CA CYS A 230 34.75 -32.00 23.86
C CYS A 230 33.68 -32.14 24.96
N THR A 231 32.96 -31.06 25.26
CA THR A 231 32.02 -30.94 26.38
C THR A 231 30.57 -31.19 26.02
N ARG A 232 30.23 -31.19 24.72
CA ARG A 232 28.86 -31.46 24.21
C ARG A 232 28.81 -32.53 23.10
N CYS A 233 29.92 -33.19 22.79
CA CYS A 233 29.98 -34.25 21.78
C CYS A 233 29.05 -35.42 22.12
N ARG A 234 28.61 -36.13 21.08
CA ARG A 234 27.91 -37.41 21.21
C ARG A 234 28.98 -38.50 21.16
N SER A 235 29.12 -39.27 22.24
CA SER A 235 30.02 -40.41 22.29
C SER A 235 29.23 -41.67 21.93
N PHE A 236 29.73 -42.40 20.93
CA PHE A 236 29.21 -43.71 20.52
C PHE A 236 30.10 -44.86 20.99
N ASP A 237 31.09 -44.56 21.85
CA ASP A 237 32.10 -45.50 22.34
C ASP A 237 32.10 -45.64 23.88
N ASP A 238 31.02 -45.24 24.57
CA ASP A 238 30.98 -45.23 26.04
C ASP A 238 30.87 -46.64 26.67
N ASN A 239 31.39 -46.78 27.91
CA ASN A 239 31.50 -48.03 28.70
C ASN A 239 30.13 -48.64 29.15
N GLY A 240 29.05 -48.36 28.41
CA GLY A 240 27.70 -48.87 28.60
C GLY A 240 27.04 -49.39 27.32
N GLY A 241 27.80 -49.55 26.23
CA GLY A 241 27.34 -50.16 24.98
C GLY A 241 27.29 -49.23 23.77
N GLY A 242 27.80 -48.00 23.86
CA GLY A 242 28.01 -47.13 22.69
C GLY A 242 26.77 -46.44 22.12
N LEU A 243 25.64 -46.46 22.84
CA LEU A 243 24.34 -45.96 22.35
C LEU A 243 23.85 -44.70 23.09
N GLY A 244 24.68 -44.04 23.90
CA GLY A 244 24.34 -42.79 24.61
C GLY A 244 23.62 -42.96 25.95
N THR A 245 23.41 -44.20 26.41
CA THR A 245 22.86 -44.52 27.73
C THR A 245 23.83 -44.23 28.88
N GLY A 246 25.15 -44.17 28.60
CA GLY A 246 26.22 -43.89 29.57
C GLY A 246 26.87 -42.50 29.45
N ASP A 247 26.41 -41.63 28.55
CA ASP A 247 26.98 -40.30 28.30
C ASP A 247 26.93 -39.44 29.59
N LEU A 248 28.01 -38.74 29.95
CA LEU A 248 28.04 -37.92 31.17
C LEU A 248 27.52 -36.49 30.95
N VAL A 249 27.22 -36.10 29.71
CA VAL A 249 26.67 -34.78 29.40
C VAL A 249 25.25 -34.65 29.96
N ARG A 250 24.96 -33.51 30.60
CA ARG A 250 23.64 -33.20 31.17
C ARG A 250 22.65 -32.76 30.10
N ASP A 251 21.40 -33.12 30.31
CA ASP A 251 20.28 -32.70 29.47
C ASP A 251 19.74 -31.33 29.93
N ASP A 252 20.59 -30.32 29.84
CA ASP A 252 20.33 -28.98 30.36
C ASP A 252 20.58 -27.88 29.32
N PHE A 253 20.74 -28.22 28.04
CA PHE A 253 21.11 -27.26 27.00
C PHE A 253 20.06 -26.15 26.86
N GLY A 254 18.78 -26.54 26.76
CA GLY A 254 17.68 -25.59 26.64
C GLY A 254 17.63 -24.62 27.82
N TYR A 255 17.88 -25.10 29.04
CA TYR A 255 17.90 -24.27 30.24
C TYR A 255 19.15 -23.37 30.32
N THR A 256 20.34 -23.95 30.28
CA THR A 256 21.60 -23.24 30.53
C THR A 256 22.00 -22.31 29.40
N HIS A 257 21.81 -22.72 28.15
CA HIS A 257 22.28 -21.98 26.98
C HIS A 257 21.14 -21.21 26.32
N SER A 258 20.03 -21.86 25.98
CA SER A 258 18.95 -21.17 25.24
C SER A 258 18.14 -20.20 26.10
N VAL A 259 17.85 -20.57 27.36
CA VAL A 259 17.04 -19.75 28.28
C VAL A 259 17.91 -18.75 29.05
N LEU A 260 19.03 -19.19 29.64
CA LEU A 260 19.89 -18.33 30.46
C LEU A 260 20.99 -17.61 29.67
N GLY A 261 21.25 -17.98 28.41
CA GLY A 261 22.19 -17.29 27.53
C GLY A 261 23.66 -17.62 27.74
N LEU A 262 23.99 -18.71 28.46
CA LEU A 262 25.37 -19.12 28.72
C LEU A 262 26.04 -19.62 27.42
N ASP A 263 27.30 -19.26 27.19
CA ASP A 263 28.07 -19.77 26.05
C ASP A 263 28.36 -21.28 26.19
N PRO A 264 28.01 -22.13 25.20
CA PRO A 264 28.30 -23.57 25.23
C PRO A 264 29.78 -23.95 25.37
N SER A 265 30.71 -23.04 25.03
CA SER A 265 32.16 -23.29 25.09
C SER A 265 32.78 -23.16 26.49
N GLN A 266 32.02 -22.72 27.51
CA GLN A 266 32.55 -22.38 28.85
C GLN A 266 32.12 -23.38 29.94
N ILE A 267 32.25 -24.68 29.70
CA ILE A 267 31.76 -25.74 30.60
C ILE A 267 32.88 -26.18 31.54
N THR A 268 33.02 -25.52 32.69
CA THR A 268 33.80 -26.05 33.83
C THR A 268 32.85 -26.55 34.92
N VAL A 269 33.19 -27.71 35.49
CA VAL A 269 32.36 -28.59 36.32
C VAL A 269 31.74 -27.86 37.53
N VAL A 270 30.48 -28.20 37.86
CA VAL A 270 29.54 -27.48 38.78
C VAL A 270 28.87 -26.31 38.03
N PRO A 271 27.55 -25.97 38.21
CA PRO A 271 27.04 -24.68 37.71
C PRO A 271 28.10 -23.64 38.06
N PRO A 272 28.59 -22.83 37.10
CA PRO A 272 29.82 -22.07 37.29
C PRO A 272 29.82 -21.49 38.69
N THR A 273 30.90 -21.67 39.45
CA THR A 273 31.06 -21.03 40.77
C THR A 273 31.03 -19.50 40.68
N THR A 274 30.85 -18.97 39.47
CA THR A 274 30.56 -17.59 39.07
C THR A 274 29.15 -17.38 38.47
N GLY A 275 28.22 -18.32 38.68
CA GLY A 275 26.80 -18.29 38.34
C GLY A 275 26.46 -18.26 36.83
N PRO A 276 25.25 -18.68 36.43
CA PRO A 276 24.72 -18.35 35.10
C PRO A 276 24.55 -16.82 35.00
N SER A 277 25.55 -16.17 34.40
CA SER A 277 25.75 -14.73 34.22
C SER A 277 25.07 -13.79 35.23
N LYS A 278 25.88 -12.97 35.91
CA LYS A 278 25.45 -11.74 36.63
C LYS A 278 24.80 -10.69 35.70
N HIS A 279 24.41 -11.07 34.49
CA HIS A 279 23.96 -10.21 33.40
C HIS A 279 22.55 -10.60 32.96
N LEU A 280 21.77 -9.61 32.52
CA LEU A 280 20.45 -9.77 31.93
C LEU A 280 20.56 -10.39 30.53
N ASP A 281 20.77 -11.70 30.48
CA ASP A 281 20.99 -12.47 29.25
C ASP A 281 19.84 -13.47 28.95
N GLY A 282 19.89 -14.07 27.76
CA GLY A 282 18.91 -15.05 27.32
C GLY A 282 17.50 -14.45 27.23
N ILE A 283 16.48 -15.16 27.70
CA ILE A 283 15.09 -14.64 27.69
C ILE A 283 14.81 -13.62 28.80
N ARG A 284 15.77 -13.39 29.71
CA ARG A 284 15.71 -12.32 30.72
C ARG A 284 16.27 -11.00 30.20
N ALA A 285 16.81 -10.94 28.99
CA ALA A 285 17.24 -9.69 28.40
C ALA A 285 16.03 -8.76 28.15
N ARG A 286 16.25 -7.44 28.21
CA ARG A 286 15.23 -6.39 28.02
C ARG A 286 14.96 -6.08 26.53
N GLY A 287 14.70 -7.14 25.77
CA GLY A 287 14.41 -7.10 24.33
C GLY A 287 15.64 -6.90 23.44
N VAL A 288 16.05 -7.96 22.74
CA VAL A 288 17.12 -7.96 21.74
C VAL A 288 16.52 -8.29 20.37
N SER A 289 16.94 -7.58 19.32
CA SER A 289 16.48 -7.88 17.95
C SER A 289 16.85 -9.31 17.55
N PHE A 290 15.96 -10.01 16.84
CA PHE A 290 16.18 -11.41 16.47
C PHE A 290 17.40 -11.63 15.57
N ASN A 291 17.77 -10.64 14.75
CA ASN A 291 18.98 -10.66 13.94
C ASN A 291 20.28 -10.54 14.77
N SER A 292 20.18 -10.17 16.04
CA SER A 292 21.31 -10.03 16.96
C SER A 292 21.42 -11.19 17.96
N LEU A 293 20.58 -12.22 17.84
CA LEU A 293 20.69 -13.41 18.68
C LEU A 293 21.97 -14.18 18.35
N LYS A 294 22.64 -14.70 19.39
CA LYS A 294 23.89 -15.44 19.21
C LYS A 294 23.59 -16.81 18.59
N PRO A 295 24.19 -17.15 17.43
CA PRO A 295 23.97 -18.42 16.73
C PRO A 295 24.19 -19.68 17.58
N THR A 296 25.13 -19.61 18.52
CA THR A 296 25.54 -20.73 19.37
C THR A 296 24.52 -21.08 20.47
N LEU A 297 23.60 -20.18 20.81
CA LEU A 297 22.61 -20.39 21.88
C LEU A 297 21.36 -21.16 21.40
N LYS A 298 21.17 -21.27 20.07
CA LYS A 298 20.09 -22.01 19.42
C LYS A 298 18.68 -21.66 19.92
N GLN A 299 18.42 -20.38 20.23
CA GLN A 299 17.17 -19.96 20.88
C GLN A 299 15.95 -20.09 19.94
N ALA A 300 14.93 -20.82 20.39
CA ALA A 300 13.62 -20.89 19.77
C ALA A 300 12.63 -20.05 20.60
N LEU A 301 12.23 -18.89 20.07
CA LEU A 301 11.55 -17.83 20.79
C LEU A 301 10.22 -17.46 20.11
N ILE A 302 9.20 -17.21 20.94
CA ILE A 302 7.94 -16.59 20.58
C ILE A 302 7.85 -15.29 21.39
N ALA A 303 8.15 -14.17 20.76
CA ALA A 303 8.03 -12.85 21.36
C ALA A 303 6.62 -12.32 21.11
N PHE A 304 5.85 -12.10 22.18
CA PHE A 304 4.57 -11.40 22.09
C PHE A 304 4.72 -9.92 22.48
N ALA A 305 5.72 -9.56 23.27
CA ALA A 305 6.11 -8.17 23.51
C ALA A 305 7.49 -8.11 24.19
N TRP A 306 8.52 -8.66 23.57
CA TRP A 306 9.83 -8.79 24.20
C TRP A 306 10.52 -7.42 24.37
N GLY A 307 10.63 -6.96 25.61
CA GLY A 307 11.15 -5.63 25.99
C GLY A 307 11.51 -5.55 27.48
N ASP A 308 11.63 -4.34 28.01
CA ASP A 308 11.73 -4.10 29.46
C ASP A 308 10.32 -4.10 30.05
N MET A 309 9.86 -5.26 30.54
CA MET A 309 8.48 -5.48 31.00
C MET A 309 8.46 -6.09 32.41
N GLU A 310 7.33 -5.91 33.10
CA GLU A 310 7.08 -6.54 34.40
C GLU A 310 5.68 -7.16 34.50
N LEU A 311 5.54 -8.13 35.39
CA LEU A 311 4.27 -8.73 35.83
C LEU A 311 4.02 -8.43 37.31
N SER A 312 3.98 -7.15 37.65
CA SER A 312 3.92 -6.70 39.04
C SER A 312 2.74 -7.29 39.84
N GLN A 313 3.04 -7.87 41.00
CA GLN A 313 2.04 -8.30 42.00
C GLN A 313 2.06 -7.48 43.29
N PHE A 314 2.88 -6.43 43.33
CA PHE A 314 3.02 -5.51 44.46
C PHE A 314 2.78 -4.07 44.04
N SER A 315 1.82 -3.40 44.68
CA SER A 315 1.58 -1.97 44.48
C SER A 315 2.53 -1.18 45.37
N THR A 316 3.40 -0.38 44.76
CA THR A 316 4.33 0.50 45.48
C THR A 316 3.58 1.62 46.20
N THR A 317 2.58 2.21 45.54
CA THR A 317 1.76 3.31 46.08
C THR A 317 0.89 2.88 47.26
N LEU A 318 0.28 1.70 47.20
CA LEU A 318 -0.51 1.17 48.33
C LEU A 318 0.31 0.35 49.32
N ASN A 319 1.59 0.10 49.02
CA ASN A 319 2.49 -0.75 49.80
C ASN A 319 1.86 -2.11 50.15
N LYS A 320 1.15 -2.74 49.19
CA LYS A 320 0.41 -3.98 49.41
C LYS A 320 0.54 -4.95 48.23
N LYS A 321 0.41 -6.24 48.52
CA LYS A 321 0.26 -7.30 47.50
C LYS A 321 -1.18 -7.29 46.99
N ASP A 322 -1.36 -7.31 45.68
CA ASP A 322 -2.69 -7.22 45.05
C ASP A 322 -2.85 -8.03 43.77
N ASP A 323 -1.86 -8.85 43.43
CA ASP A 323 -1.98 -9.86 42.37
C ASP A 323 -2.42 -9.27 41.02
N PHE A 324 -1.83 -8.14 40.60
CA PHE A 324 -2.23 -7.44 39.38
C PHE A 324 -1.80 -8.15 38.09
N GLY A 325 -0.51 -8.46 37.95
CA GLY A 325 0.07 -9.19 36.82
C GLY A 325 0.07 -10.71 37.04
N LYS A 326 -0.43 -11.48 36.06
CA LYS A 326 -0.58 -12.96 36.17
C LYS A 326 -0.24 -13.68 34.88
N VAL A 327 0.11 -14.96 35.00
CA VAL A 327 0.21 -15.87 33.87
C VAL A 327 -0.47 -17.19 34.20
N TYR A 328 -1.21 -17.71 33.22
CA TYR A 328 -1.84 -19.02 33.27
C TYR A 328 -1.47 -19.81 32.01
N PHE A 329 -1.56 -21.14 32.08
CA PHE A 329 -1.53 -21.98 30.90
C PHE A 329 -2.50 -23.15 31.03
N LYS A 330 -2.97 -23.68 29.90
CA LYS A 330 -3.73 -24.93 29.83
C LYS A 330 -3.48 -25.65 28.51
N ARG A 331 -3.75 -26.95 28.48
CA ARG A 331 -3.92 -27.71 27.23
C ARG A 331 -5.41 -27.84 26.90
N SER A 332 -5.75 -27.95 25.62
CA SER A 332 -7.13 -28.27 25.21
C SER A 332 -7.53 -29.67 25.64
N LEU A 333 -8.84 -29.95 25.69
CA LEU A 333 -9.37 -31.29 26.02
C LEU A 333 -8.87 -32.39 25.06
N GLU A 334 -8.65 -32.05 23.80
CA GLU A 334 -8.12 -32.97 22.78
C GLU A 334 -6.58 -33.12 22.86
N ASN A 335 -5.92 -32.36 23.73
CA ASN A 335 -4.47 -32.19 23.78
C ASN A 335 -3.88 -31.76 22.42
N ASP A 336 -4.63 -31.06 21.58
CA ASP A 336 -4.18 -30.54 20.30
C ASP A 336 -3.59 -29.13 20.39
N LYS A 337 -3.81 -28.41 21.50
CA LYS A 337 -3.39 -27.02 21.68
C LYS A 337 -2.80 -26.75 23.05
N LEU A 338 -1.83 -25.85 23.12
CA LEU A 338 -1.34 -25.21 24.35
C LEU A 338 -1.74 -23.73 24.33
N ILE A 339 -2.40 -23.27 25.39
CA ILE A 339 -2.87 -21.89 25.55
C ILE A 339 -2.12 -21.27 26.74
N ILE A 340 -1.42 -20.18 26.51
CA ILE A 340 -0.72 -19.38 27.53
C ILE A 340 -1.40 -18.02 27.61
N TYR A 341 -1.82 -17.61 28.81
CA TYR A 341 -2.57 -16.39 29.04
C TYR A 341 -1.82 -15.47 30.00
N VAL A 342 -1.41 -14.30 29.50
CA VAL A 342 -0.67 -13.26 30.21
C VAL A 342 -1.59 -12.10 30.49
N VAL A 343 -1.74 -11.73 31.77
CA VAL A 343 -2.69 -10.73 32.24
C VAL A 343 -1.95 -9.52 32.80
N ASN A 344 -2.28 -8.33 32.32
CA ASN A 344 -1.79 -7.04 32.81
C ASN A 344 -0.25 -6.91 32.87
N MET A 345 0.43 -7.18 31.75
CA MET A 345 1.86 -6.91 31.60
C MET A 345 2.11 -5.41 31.39
N VAL A 346 3.15 -4.89 32.01
CA VAL A 346 3.46 -3.44 32.06
C VAL A 346 4.87 -3.17 31.50
N PRO A 347 5.05 -2.24 30.55
CA PRO A 347 6.38 -1.74 30.17
C PRO A 347 6.97 -0.86 31.28
N VAL A 348 8.23 -1.08 31.63
CA VAL A 348 8.93 -0.39 32.73
C VAL A 348 10.30 0.12 32.30
N GLY A 349 10.97 0.87 33.18
CA GLY A 349 12.31 1.37 32.92
C GLY A 349 12.28 2.51 31.91
N THR A 350 13.33 2.65 31.12
CA THR A 350 13.45 3.75 30.15
C THR A 350 12.69 3.42 28.87
N LEU A 351 11.51 4.00 28.73
CA LEU A 351 10.63 3.90 27.57
C LEU A 351 10.94 5.01 26.57
N ASN A 352 10.99 4.65 25.29
CA ASN A 352 11.00 5.59 24.20
C ASN A 352 9.56 5.92 23.78
N LEU A 353 9.18 7.18 23.92
CA LEU A 353 7.87 7.74 23.61
C LEU A 353 7.89 8.53 22.30
N ARG A 354 6.71 8.80 21.72
CA ARG A 354 6.58 9.62 20.51
C ARG A 354 6.69 11.10 20.81
N PHE A 355 5.97 11.58 21.82
CA PHE A 355 5.85 13.01 22.12
C PHE A 355 6.77 13.47 23.26
N GLY A 356 7.27 12.54 24.06
CA GLY A 356 8.04 12.83 25.29
C GLY A 356 9.52 12.47 25.25
N GLY A 357 10.03 11.87 24.17
CA GLY A 357 11.39 11.34 24.14
C GLY A 357 11.54 10.14 25.09
N ASN A 358 12.56 10.13 25.95
CA ASN A 358 12.77 9.05 26.92
C ASN A 358 11.99 9.35 28.22
N TRP A 359 11.17 8.39 28.64
CA TRP A 359 10.39 8.42 29.88
C TRP A 359 10.79 7.25 30.76
N THR A 360 11.14 7.51 32.02
CA THR A 360 11.45 6.42 32.95
C THR A 360 10.20 6.02 33.71
N GLN A 361 9.60 4.89 33.34
CA GLN A 361 8.43 4.34 33.99
C GLN A 361 8.82 3.58 35.27
N PRO A 362 8.33 4.01 36.46
CA PRO A 362 8.57 3.29 37.70
C PRO A 362 7.88 1.92 37.72
N ARG A 363 8.47 0.99 38.46
CA ARG A 363 7.94 -0.35 38.71
C ARG A 363 6.77 -0.33 39.71
N GLY A 364 5.84 -1.26 39.57
CA GLY A 364 4.79 -1.53 40.55
C GLY A 364 3.61 -0.57 40.56
N LYS A 365 3.40 0.19 39.48
CA LYS A 365 2.23 1.08 39.32
C LYS A 365 0.92 0.30 39.09
N ARG A 366 -0.22 0.93 39.37
CA ARG A 366 -1.58 0.37 39.25
C ARG A 366 -2.53 1.26 38.46
N PRO A 367 -3.43 0.66 37.66
CA PRO A 367 -4.51 1.40 37.03
C PRO A 367 -5.35 2.15 38.07
N ILE A 368 -5.85 3.34 37.72
CA ILE A 368 -6.73 4.22 38.53
C ILE A 368 -6.01 4.93 39.69
N ILE A 369 -5.05 4.28 40.33
CA ILE A 369 -4.31 4.85 41.48
C ILE A 369 -3.11 5.67 41.01
N ASP A 370 -2.37 5.12 40.05
CA ASP A 370 -1.18 5.76 39.51
C ASP A 370 -1.50 6.38 38.15
N GLU A 371 -1.21 7.68 38.02
CA GLU A 371 -1.26 8.37 36.74
C GLU A 371 -0.12 7.85 35.83
N ASP A 372 -0.33 7.94 34.51
CA ASP A 372 0.63 7.55 33.48
C ASP A 372 1.06 6.09 33.58
N LEU A 373 0.17 5.20 33.18
CA LEU A 373 0.39 3.76 33.10
C LEU A 373 -0.16 3.20 31.78
N THR A 374 0.64 2.39 31.12
CA THR A 374 0.25 1.55 29.98
C THR A 374 0.36 0.09 30.40
N TYR A 375 -0.58 -0.75 30.01
CA TYR A 375 -0.52 -2.19 30.22
C TYR A 375 -1.31 -2.93 29.15
N PHE A 376 -1.04 -4.22 29.00
CA PHE A 376 -1.76 -5.07 28.06
C PHE A 376 -1.93 -6.49 28.58
N THR A 377 -2.87 -7.19 27.99
CA THR A 377 -3.15 -8.60 28.22
C THR A 377 -2.98 -9.33 26.90
N SER A 378 -2.33 -10.50 26.92
CA SER A 378 -2.09 -11.30 25.72
C SER A 378 -2.41 -12.78 25.93
N GLN A 379 -2.87 -13.46 24.88
CA GLN A 379 -3.04 -14.90 24.87
C GLN A 379 -2.31 -15.50 23.67
N ILE A 380 -1.46 -16.48 23.94
CA ILE A 380 -0.62 -17.17 22.96
C ILE A 380 -1.14 -18.60 22.83
N VAL A 381 -1.43 -19.04 21.61
CA VAL A 381 -1.95 -20.39 21.33
C VAL A 381 -1.01 -21.09 20.36
N LEU A 382 -0.50 -22.25 20.76
CA LEU A 382 0.26 -23.16 19.91
C LEU A 382 -0.67 -24.29 19.47
N ASP A 383 -0.84 -24.47 18.16
CA ASP A 383 -1.70 -25.50 17.57
C ASP A 383 -0.86 -26.66 17.02
N GLY A 384 -1.10 -27.88 17.49
CA GLY A 384 -0.39 -29.08 17.06
C GLY A 384 -0.77 -29.58 15.68
N LYS A 385 -1.94 -29.21 15.17
CA LYS A 385 -2.46 -29.74 13.88
C LYS A 385 -1.64 -29.22 12.70
N ASP A 386 -1.21 -27.97 12.76
CA ASP A 386 -0.44 -27.30 11.71
C ASP A 386 0.80 -26.55 12.21
N SER A 387 1.14 -26.72 13.49
CA SER A 387 2.24 -26.02 14.17
C SER A 387 2.16 -24.50 14.10
N SER A 388 0.96 -23.93 13.99
CA SER A 388 0.75 -22.49 14.00
C SER A 388 0.79 -21.87 15.40
N ILE A 389 1.10 -20.57 15.46
CA ILE A 389 1.18 -19.79 16.69
C ILE A 389 0.27 -18.57 16.54
N THR A 390 -0.75 -18.45 17.37
CA THR A 390 -1.60 -17.25 17.40
C THR A 390 -1.24 -16.40 18.61
N ILE A 391 -1.05 -15.09 18.41
CA ILE A 391 -0.90 -14.09 19.48
C ILE A 391 -2.11 -13.16 19.42
N MET A 392 -2.84 -13.06 20.53
CA MET A 392 -4.03 -12.22 20.66
C MET A 392 -3.80 -11.15 21.72
N TYR A 393 -4.27 -9.93 21.47
CA TYR A 393 -4.23 -8.79 22.40
C TYR A 393 -5.66 -8.40 22.81
N PRO A 394 -6.33 -9.16 23.68
CA PRO A 394 -7.70 -8.84 24.11
C PRO A 394 -7.82 -7.45 24.73
N GLN A 395 -6.77 -6.94 25.38
CA GLN A 395 -6.76 -5.61 26.00
C GLN A 395 -5.41 -4.93 25.82
N VAL A 396 -5.44 -3.67 25.36
CA VAL A 396 -4.32 -2.74 25.33
C VAL A 396 -4.85 -1.42 25.87
N ILE A 397 -4.46 -1.05 27.09
CA ILE A 397 -5.12 0.01 27.87
C ILE A 397 -4.07 0.90 28.52
N GLY A 398 -4.44 2.17 28.71
CA GLY A 398 -3.64 3.14 29.42
C GLY A 398 -3.28 4.33 28.55
N LEU A 399 -2.41 5.18 29.08
CA LEU A 399 -1.81 6.32 28.38
C LEU A 399 -0.65 6.84 29.24
N LEU A 400 0.35 7.45 28.60
CA LEU A 400 1.41 8.19 29.28
C LEU A 400 1.28 9.67 28.91
N ASN A 401 0.89 10.53 29.87
CA ASN A 401 0.83 11.96 29.64
C ASN A 401 2.25 12.55 29.65
N VAL A 402 2.63 13.18 28.55
CA VAL A 402 3.80 14.04 28.47
C VAL A 402 3.34 15.45 28.14
N THR A 403 4.02 16.46 28.70
CA THR A 403 3.56 17.85 28.92
C THR A 403 2.42 18.39 28.03
N TYR A 404 2.47 18.23 26.70
CA TYR A 404 1.49 18.78 25.77
C TYR A 404 0.67 17.74 24.98
N ARG A 405 0.94 16.43 25.10
CA ARG A 405 0.19 15.36 24.39
C ARG A 405 0.42 14.00 25.05
N ALA A 406 -0.62 13.18 25.18
CA ALA A 406 -0.47 11.81 25.67
C ALA A 406 0.08 10.85 24.59
N ASP A 407 0.92 9.92 24.99
CA ASP A 407 1.31 8.76 24.19
C ASP A 407 0.36 7.59 24.46
N TYR A 408 -0.25 7.07 23.39
CA TYR A 408 -1.21 5.99 23.45
C TYR A 408 -0.53 4.63 23.68
N PRO A 409 -1.24 3.66 24.31
CA PRO A 409 -0.63 2.43 24.83
C PRO A 409 -0.06 1.54 23.72
N TYR A 410 -0.73 1.46 22.56
CA TYR A 410 -0.23 0.72 21.39
C TYR A 410 1.16 1.25 20.93
N SER A 411 1.36 2.57 20.92
CA SER A 411 2.63 3.21 20.52
C SER A 411 3.72 2.92 21.53
N VAL A 412 3.41 3.01 22.82
CA VAL A 412 4.35 2.72 23.91
C VAL A 412 4.85 1.27 23.83
N ILE A 413 3.95 0.31 23.67
CA ILE A 413 4.31 -1.12 23.57
C ILE A 413 5.14 -1.37 22.32
N ARG A 414 4.67 -0.93 21.14
CA ARG A 414 5.35 -1.14 19.85
C ARG A 414 6.78 -0.56 19.81
N ARG A 415 6.99 0.64 20.37
CA ARG A 415 8.30 1.33 20.36
C ARG A 415 9.33 0.68 21.27
N ASN A 416 8.89 -0.07 22.28
CA ASN A 416 9.74 -0.58 23.35
C ASN A 416 9.84 -2.11 23.40
N SER A 417 9.16 -2.80 22.48
CA SER A 417 9.11 -4.25 22.47
C SER A 417 9.17 -4.84 21.06
N ILE A 418 9.29 -6.16 21.01
CA ILE A 418 9.36 -6.97 19.79
C ILE A 418 8.21 -7.99 19.81
N CYS A 419 7.50 -8.12 18.69
CA CYS A 419 6.55 -9.20 18.46
C CYS A 419 6.99 -10.00 17.22
N GLY A 420 7.11 -11.31 17.35
CA GLY A 420 7.60 -12.18 16.28
C GLY A 420 8.00 -13.57 16.78
N VAL A 421 8.47 -14.40 15.85
CA VAL A 421 8.96 -15.75 16.13
C VAL A 421 10.38 -15.93 15.57
N SER A 422 11.25 -16.65 16.28
CA SER A 422 12.62 -16.96 15.85
C SER A 422 12.98 -18.38 16.25
N GLY A 423 13.62 -19.16 15.39
CA GLY A 423 14.06 -20.52 15.70
C GLY A 423 15.06 -21.08 14.69
N TRP A 424 15.43 -22.34 14.86
CA TRP A 424 16.41 -23.01 14.01
C TRP A 424 15.73 -24.05 13.13
N ALA A 425 16.05 -24.00 11.84
CA ALA A 425 15.65 -25.01 10.86
C ALA A 425 16.83 -25.92 10.55
N ARG A 426 16.54 -27.19 10.32
CA ARG A 426 17.54 -28.22 9.97
C ARG A 426 17.44 -28.66 8.54
N HIS A 427 18.61 -28.93 7.97
CA HIS A 427 18.74 -29.51 6.64
C HIS A 427 18.81 -31.03 6.73
N VAL A 428 17.80 -31.69 6.18
CA VAL A 428 17.76 -33.13 5.87
C VAL A 428 18.42 -33.34 4.51
N ASN A 429 19.54 -34.05 4.47
CA ASN A 429 20.17 -34.55 3.25
C ASN A 429 19.36 -35.74 2.72
N TYR A 430 18.13 -35.49 2.26
CA TYR A 430 17.28 -36.51 1.66
C TYR A 430 17.78 -36.79 0.23
N PRO A 431 18.37 -37.97 -0.06
CA PRO A 431 18.90 -38.23 -1.38
C PRO A 431 17.73 -38.44 -2.34
N THR A 432 17.44 -37.44 -3.17
CA THR A 432 16.56 -37.63 -4.32
C THR A 432 17.24 -38.62 -5.27
N GLY A 433 16.75 -39.87 -5.30
CA GLY A 433 17.20 -40.93 -6.21
C GLY A 433 18.03 -42.07 -5.60
N VAL A 434 18.27 -42.08 -4.28
CA VAL A 434 18.88 -43.24 -3.59
C VAL A 434 17.85 -43.83 -2.62
N PRO A 435 17.53 -45.14 -2.70
CA PRO A 435 16.63 -45.79 -1.74
C PRO A 435 17.14 -45.56 -0.31
N ALA A 436 16.22 -45.31 0.63
CA ALA A 436 16.56 -45.35 2.04
C ALA A 436 17.27 -46.70 2.35
N PRO A 437 18.38 -46.70 3.12
CA PRO A 437 19.04 -47.94 3.50
C PRO A 437 18.03 -48.90 4.13
N ASN A 438 18.07 -50.18 3.73
CA ASN A 438 17.20 -51.19 4.30
C ASN A 438 17.59 -51.40 5.79
N PRO A 439 16.69 -51.14 6.75
CA PRO A 439 16.98 -51.35 8.17
C PRO A 439 17.30 -52.81 8.51
N ASP A 440 16.87 -53.74 7.65
CA ASP A 440 17.04 -55.18 7.81
C ASP A 440 18.27 -55.73 7.07
N ASP A 441 19.16 -54.88 6.54
CA ASP A 441 20.43 -55.27 5.91
C ASP A 441 21.62 -55.05 6.86
N PRO A 442 22.01 -56.08 7.64
CA PRO A 442 23.08 -55.96 8.63
C PRO A 442 24.49 -55.78 8.03
N ASP A 443 24.68 -56.01 6.72
CA ASP A 443 25.98 -55.86 6.06
C ASP A 443 26.24 -54.42 5.59
N ASN A 444 25.18 -53.60 5.47
CA ASN A 444 25.24 -52.19 5.07
C ASN A 444 24.70 -51.22 6.14
N TYR A 445 24.29 -51.73 7.30
CA TYR A 445 23.75 -50.94 8.40
C TYR A 445 24.25 -51.43 9.79
N PRO A 446 24.91 -50.58 10.58
CA PRO A 446 25.31 -49.21 10.28
C PRO A 446 26.57 -49.15 9.37
N PRO A 447 26.78 -48.06 8.63
CA PRO A 447 28.01 -47.87 7.87
C PRO A 447 29.22 -47.74 8.81
N ASN A 448 30.37 -48.13 8.27
CA ASN A 448 31.70 -48.15 8.88
C ASN A 448 31.93 -47.07 9.96
N VAL A 449 32.36 -47.50 11.15
CA VAL A 449 32.66 -46.69 12.35
C VAL A 449 33.67 -45.55 12.14
N SER A 450 34.33 -45.48 10.99
CA SER A 450 35.28 -44.43 10.62
C SER A 450 34.66 -43.22 9.89
N THR A 451 33.38 -43.27 9.50
CA THR A 451 32.66 -42.17 8.84
C THR A 451 31.24 -42.05 9.40
N PRO A 452 30.91 -41.04 10.23
CA PRO A 452 29.64 -40.95 10.96
C PRO A 452 28.49 -40.45 10.07
N GLU A 453 28.21 -41.13 8.96
CA GLU A 453 27.34 -40.59 7.89
C GLU A 453 25.88 -41.05 7.90
N TYR A 454 25.41 -41.86 8.86
CA TYR A 454 23.99 -42.26 8.91
C TYR A 454 23.36 -42.13 10.30
N PHE A 455 23.59 -40.97 10.91
CA PHE A 455 22.59 -40.39 11.81
C PHE A 455 21.36 -39.98 10.98
N TYR A 456 20.17 -39.88 11.59
CA TYR A 456 18.97 -39.27 10.99
C TYR A 456 19.39 -38.20 9.97
N PRO A 457 19.00 -38.27 8.68
CA PRO A 457 19.88 -37.89 7.55
C PRO A 457 20.05 -36.38 7.45
N TRP A 458 20.65 -35.76 8.45
CA TRP A 458 20.90 -34.34 8.50
C TRP A 458 22.16 -34.06 7.70
N ALA A 459 22.16 -32.97 6.94
CA ALA A 459 23.35 -32.51 6.27
C ALA A 459 24.45 -32.24 7.32
N SER A 460 25.68 -32.58 6.95
CA SER A 460 26.84 -32.40 7.83
C SER A 460 27.00 -30.92 8.25
N PRO A 461 27.62 -30.63 9.41
CA PRO A 461 27.94 -29.26 9.81
C PRO A 461 28.73 -28.48 8.74
N SER A 462 29.62 -29.17 8.00
CA SER A 462 30.40 -28.59 6.89
C SER A 462 29.54 -28.19 5.68
N GLN A 463 28.28 -28.62 5.64
CA GLN A 463 27.29 -28.28 4.62
C GLN A 463 26.16 -27.36 5.16
N ASN A 464 26.38 -26.66 6.28
CA ASN A 464 25.37 -25.83 6.96
C ASN A 464 24.11 -26.61 7.37
N GLY A 465 24.27 -27.71 8.12
CA GLY A 465 23.17 -28.57 8.58
C GLY A 465 22.05 -27.91 9.39
N GLU A 466 22.24 -26.67 9.87
CA GLU A 466 21.24 -25.92 10.64
C GLU A 466 21.42 -24.41 10.48
N TYR A 467 20.31 -23.67 10.42
CA TYR A 467 20.32 -22.23 10.22
C TYR A 467 19.18 -21.52 10.96
N GLN A 468 19.39 -20.25 11.33
CA GLN A 468 18.38 -19.46 12.04
C GLN A 468 17.35 -18.90 11.04
N GLN A 469 16.09 -18.93 11.44
CA GLN A 469 14.98 -18.26 10.76
C GLN A 469 14.17 -17.45 11.76
N TYR A 470 13.76 -16.25 11.36
CA TYR A 470 12.90 -15.41 12.18
C TYR A 470 11.94 -14.59 11.34
N THR A 471 10.80 -14.24 11.93
CA THR A 471 9.79 -13.40 11.31
C THR A 471 9.28 -12.43 12.36
N VAL A 472 9.30 -11.15 12.03
CA VAL A 472 8.99 -10.06 12.95
C VAL A 472 7.72 -9.37 12.48
N TYR A 473 6.76 -9.24 13.39
CA TYR A 473 5.56 -8.45 13.20
C TYR A 473 5.83 -6.97 13.51
N PHE A 474 6.50 -6.66 14.63
CA PHE A 474 7.11 -5.35 14.88
C PHE A 474 8.37 -5.49 15.76
N ASP A 475 9.36 -4.61 15.55
CA ASP A 475 10.56 -4.48 16.38
C ASP A 475 10.80 -2.99 16.64
N LYS A 476 10.52 -2.54 17.88
CA LYS A 476 10.82 -1.19 18.40
C LYS A 476 10.48 -0.05 17.42
N TRP A 477 9.33 -0.15 16.76
CA TRP A 477 8.96 0.67 15.59
C TRP A 477 8.48 2.08 15.94
N ARG A 478 8.94 3.09 15.17
CA ARG A 478 8.85 4.53 15.53
C ARG A 478 7.99 5.43 14.61
N VAL A 479 7.45 4.94 13.48
CA VAL A 479 6.73 5.78 12.47
C VAL A 479 5.21 5.52 12.51
N GLU A 480 4.41 6.49 12.06
CA GLU A 480 2.95 6.59 12.20
C GLU A 480 2.23 6.60 10.83
N PRO A 481 0.93 6.20 10.73
CA PRO A 481 -0.04 5.98 11.82
C PRO A 481 -0.50 4.52 11.96
N ILE A 482 0.41 3.59 12.26
CA ILE A 482 0.04 2.18 12.48
C ILE A 482 -0.52 2.00 13.90
N LEU A 483 -1.72 1.44 14.06
CA LEU A 483 -2.37 1.21 15.37
C LEU A 483 -2.20 -0.25 15.84
N LEU A 484 -0.97 -0.69 16.08
CA LEU A 484 -0.66 -2.08 16.44
C LEU A 484 0.41 -2.07 17.57
N PRO A 485 0.31 -2.88 18.63
CA PRO A 485 -0.82 -3.76 18.93
C PRO A 485 -2.03 -2.98 19.48
N ASN A 486 -3.23 -3.27 18.98
CA ASN A 486 -4.49 -2.71 19.46
C ASN A 486 -5.30 -3.72 20.28
N ALA A 487 -6.27 -3.21 21.06
CA ALA A 487 -7.20 -4.07 21.78
C ALA A 487 -8.12 -4.83 20.80
N GLY A 488 -8.26 -6.14 20.98
CA GLY A 488 -9.00 -7.04 20.10
C GLY A 488 -8.16 -7.67 18.98
N GLN A 489 -6.93 -7.20 18.79
CA GLN A 489 -6.10 -7.60 17.67
C GLN A 489 -5.62 -9.05 17.78
N LYS A 490 -5.49 -9.73 16.63
CA LYS A 490 -4.93 -11.08 16.52
C LYS A 490 -3.91 -11.15 15.38
N VAL A 491 -2.79 -11.82 15.65
CA VAL A 491 -1.79 -12.16 14.63
C VAL A 491 -1.52 -13.66 14.66
N LEU A 492 -1.50 -14.29 13.48
CA LEU A 492 -1.23 -15.72 13.29
C LEU A 492 0.11 -15.89 12.59
N PHE A 493 1.02 -16.65 13.19
CA PHE A 493 2.23 -17.14 12.56
C PHE A 493 1.99 -18.58 12.08
N LYS A 494 2.17 -18.84 10.78
CA LYS A 494 2.02 -20.19 10.21
C LYS A 494 3.04 -20.43 9.09
N GLN A 495 3.51 -21.68 8.98
CA GLN A 495 4.27 -22.14 7.82
C GLN A 495 3.31 -22.51 6.69
N PHE A 496 3.62 -22.09 5.48
CA PHE A 496 2.83 -22.40 4.29
C PHE A 496 3.69 -23.14 3.30
N LYS A 497 3.08 -24.13 2.63
CA LYS A 497 3.68 -24.70 1.43
C LYS A 497 3.58 -23.64 0.32
N ASN A 498 4.72 -23.18 -0.16
CA ASN A 498 4.90 -22.18 -1.22
C ASN A 498 5.88 -22.75 -2.27
N VAL A 499 5.36 -23.07 -3.45
CA VAL A 499 6.07 -23.84 -4.47
C VAL A 499 6.72 -22.92 -5.49
N LEU A 500 5.99 -21.91 -5.96
CA LEU A 500 6.42 -21.05 -7.07
C LEU A 500 6.24 -19.58 -6.73
N ARG A 501 7.16 -18.76 -7.24
CA ARG A 501 7.00 -17.30 -7.23
C ARG A 501 7.13 -16.71 -8.62
N ALA A 502 6.15 -15.93 -9.05
CA ALA A 502 6.27 -15.01 -10.16
C ALA A 502 7.02 -13.75 -9.71
N ALA A 503 8.28 -13.62 -10.15
CA ALA A 503 9.16 -12.55 -9.71
C ALA A 503 8.98 -11.25 -10.52
N ASP A 504 8.79 -11.37 -11.83
CA ASP A 504 8.72 -10.21 -12.73
C ASP A 504 8.02 -10.54 -14.07
N ILE A 505 7.45 -9.51 -14.70
CA ILE A 505 7.03 -9.51 -16.10
C ILE A 505 7.83 -8.44 -16.84
N GLN A 506 8.45 -8.85 -17.95
CA GLN A 506 9.17 -7.97 -18.85
C GLN A 506 8.62 -8.08 -20.26
N TYR A 507 8.84 -7.03 -21.05
CA TYR A 507 8.47 -7.01 -22.46
C TYR A 507 9.71 -6.87 -23.32
N MET A 508 9.80 -7.72 -24.34
CA MET A 508 10.68 -7.50 -25.47
C MET A 508 9.87 -6.80 -26.57
N VAL A 509 10.49 -5.84 -27.25
CA VAL A 509 9.87 -5.06 -28.32
C VAL A 509 10.73 -5.08 -29.58
N ARG A 510 10.09 -4.78 -30.71
CA ARG A 510 10.74 -4.67 -32.02
C ARG A 510 11.72 -3.49 -32.04
N SER A 511 12.66 -3.52 -32.98
CA SER A 511 13.52 -2.36 -33.24
C SER A 511 12.72 -1.24 -33.92
N THR A 512 12.77 -0.04 -33.36
CA THR A 512 12.21 1.19 -33.97
C THR A 512 13.29 2.03 -34.66
N THR A 513 14.56 1.71 -34.47
CA THR A 513 15.72 2.44 -35.02
C THR A 513 16.36 1.71 -36.21
N ASP A 514 16.48 0.38 -36.13
CA ASP A 514 16.97 -0.46 -37.24
C ASP A 514 15.80 -1.17 -37.92
N LEU A 515 15.38 -0.60 -39.05
CA LEU A 515 14.25 -1.10 -39.84
C LEU A 515 14.59 -2.37 -40.64
N ASN A 516 15.86 -2.78 -40.71
CA ASN A 516 16.27 -4.02 -41.38
C ASN A 516 15.98 -5.26 -40.53
N VAL A 517 15.83 -5.09 -39.20
CA VAL A 517 15.48 -6.20 -38.30
C VAL A 517 14.09 -6.73 -38.66
N PRO A 518 13.92 -8.02 -38.94
CA PRO A 518 12.62 -8.62 -39.26
C PRO A 518 11.56 -8.40 -38.16
N LEU A 519 10.29 -8.33 -38.55
CA LEU A 519 9.18 -8.08 -37.61
C LEU A 519 8.95 -9.25 -36.63
N ASP A 520 9.36 -10.47 -36.96
CA ASP A 520 9.29 -11.61 -36.05
C ASP A 520 10.33 -11.57 -34.91
N GLN A 521 11.25 -10.60 -34.93
CA GLN A 521 12.29 -10.43 -33.91
C GLN A 521 11.99 -9.29 -32.93
N PHE A 522 12.29 -9.53 -31.65
CA PHE A 522 12.08 -8.60 -30.52
C PHE A 522 13.41 -8.37 -29.78
N PRO A 523 14.35 -7.61 -30.36
CA PRO A 523 15.71 -7.49 -29.82
C PRO A 523 15.84 -6.61 -28.56
N ASN A 524 14.87 -5.72 -28.32
CA ASN A 524 14.99 -4.69 -27.29
C ASN A 524 14.19 -5.08 -26.05
N ARG A 525 14.84 -5.10 -24.87
CA ARG A 525 14.18 -5.32 -23.59
C ARG A 525 13.73 -3.99 -22.96
N ILE A 526 12.50 -3.95 -22.47
CA ILE A 526 11.96 -2.80 -21.73
C ILE A 526 12.29 -2.93 -20.24
N GLN A 527 12.87 -1.89 -19.65
CA GLN A 527 13.23 -1.86 -18.23
C GLN A 527 12.02 -1.58 -17.31
N ASN A 528 11.07 -0.76 -17.76
CA ASN A 528 9.85 -0.39 -17.03
C ASN A 528 8.61 -0.83 -17.83
N ALA A 529 8.11 -2.03 -17.56
CA ALA A 529 7.00 -2.62 -18.30
C ALA A 529 5.61 -2.14 -17.85
N ASN A 530 5.49 -1.57 -16.64
CA ASN A 530 4.21 -1.07 -16.13
C ASN A 530 3.78 0.20 -16.89
N ASN A 531 2.49 0.28 -17.23
CA ASN A 531 1.87 1.34 -18.02
C ASN A 531 2.47 1.51 -19.44
N TYR A 532 3.13 0.47 -19.98
CA TYR A 532 3.69 0.51 -21.32
C TYR A 532 2.59 0.70 -22.38
N GLU A 533 2.87 1.50 -23.41
CA GLU A 533 1.92 1.91 -24.44
C GLU A 533 2.19 1.19 -25.78
N LEU A 534 1.17 0.55 -26.36
CA LEU A 534 1.21 -0.07 -27.69
C LEU A 534 0.30 0.64 -28.67
N PHE A 535 0.74 0.79 -29.91
CA PHE A 535 -0.08 1.37 -30.96
C PHE A 535 -0.67 0.30 -31.87
N ALA A 536 -1.94 -0.06 -31.65
CA ALA A 536 -2.64 -1.06 -32.46
C ALA A 536 -2.63 -0.66 -33.95
N GLY A 537 -2.47 -1.65 -34.83
CA GLY A 537 -2.41 -1.43 -36.28
C GLY A 537 -1.04 -0.97 -36.82
N VAL A 538 -0.07 -0.61 -35.96
CA VAL A 538 1.29 -0.24 -36.36
C VAL A 538 2.28 -1.34 -35.97
N PRO A 539 2.78 -2.19 -36.90
CA PRO A 539 3.52 -3.40 -36.55
C PRO A 539 4.76 -3.16 -35.66
N ARG A 540 5.52 -2.09 -35.89
CA ARG A 540 6.79 -1.85 -35.17
C ARG A 540 6.62 -1.45 -33.70
N ILE A 541 5.54 -0.78 -33.34
CA ILE A 541 5.27 -0.23 -32.00
C ILE A 541 3.94 -0.74 -31.40
N GLY A 542 3.31 -1.69 -32.07
CA GLY A 542 2.03 -2.29 -31.71
C GLY A 542 2.14 -3.75 -31.30
N ALA A 543 3.32 -4.23 -30.92
CA ALA A 543 3.53 -5.62 -30.53
C ALA A 543 4.54 -5.75 -29.39
N ILE A 544 4.29 -6.70 -28.49
CA ILE A 544 5.23 -7.11 -27.44
C ILE A 544 5.44 -8.61 -27.49
N GLN A 545 6.63 -9.06 -27.10
CA GLN A 545 6.84 -10.44 -26.69
C GLN A 545 6.93 -10.48 -25.16
N PRO A 546 5.96 -11.10 -24.49
CA PRO A 546 5.99 -11.22 -23.03
C PRO A 546 7.10 -12.14 -22.56
N VAL A 547 7.75 -11.77 -21.46
CA VAL A 547 8.78 -12.55 -20.79
C VAL A 547 8.45 -12.60 -19.30
N ALA A 548 8.29 -13.80 -18.74
CA ALA A 548 8.10 -13.98 -17.31
C ALA A 548 9.39 -14.49 -16.65
N LEU A 549 9.59 -14.08 -15.40
CA LEU A 549 10.61 -14.65 -14.53
C LEU A 549 9.93 -15.38 -13.38
N ILE A 550 10.10 -16.70 -13.32
CA ILE A 550 9.52 -17.54 -12.27
C ILE A 550 10.65 -18.14 -11.42
N GLN A 551 10.46 -18.18 -10.12
CA GLN A 551 11.37 -18.77 -9.14
C GLN A 551 10.76 -20.05 -8.59
N ASN A 552 11.56 -21.12 -8.54
CA ASN A 552 11.24 -22.29 -7.74
C ASN A 552 11.50 -21.97 -6.27
N LEU A 553 10.46 -21.97 -5.42
CA LEU A 553 10.59 -21.76 -3.97
C LEU A 553 10.57 -23.06 -3.16
N THR A 554 10.38 -24.20 -3.82
CA THR A 554 10.46 -25.50 -3.16
C THR A 554 11.85 -25.77 -2.61
N ASN A 555 11.90 -26.69 -1.66
CA ASN A 555 13.14 -27.20 -1.12
C ASN A 555 13.08 -28.72 -0.96
N ASP A 556 14.25 -29.31 -1.05
CA ASP A 556 14.57 -30.70 -0.68
C ASP A 556 15.03 -30.80 0.79
N ILE A 557 15.35 -29.66 1.40
CA ILE A 557 15.96 -29.52 2.72
C ILE A 557 15.13 -30.13 3.86
N GLN A 558 13.79 -30.03 3.85
CA GLN A 558 12.98 -30.52 4.98
C GLN A 558 12.59 -32.01 4.88
N GLY A 559 12.89 -32.67 3.76
CA GLY A 559 12.46 -34.05 3.47
C GLY A 559 10.93 -34.24 3.41
N PRO A 560 10.42 -35.46 3.12
CA PRO A 560 8.99 -35.71 2.86
C PRO A 560 7.99 -35.31 3.95
N ASN A 561 8.46 -35.19 5.20
CA ASN A 561 7.63 -34.80 6.34
C ASN A 561 7.57 -33.27 6.55
N GLY A 562 8.35 -32.49 5.79
CA GLY A 562 8.36 -31.03 5.86
C GLY A 562 7.18 -30.39 5.15
N VAL A 563 6.69 -29.27 5.70
CA VAL A 563 5.54 -28.53 5.14
C VAL A 563 5.77 -28.11 3.69
N ASN A 564 6.99 -27.74 3.31
CA ASN A 564 7.29 -27.24 1.96
C ASN A 564 8.06 -28.23 1.06
N PHE A 565 8.15 -29.50 1.44
CA PHE A 565 8.84 -30.47 0.60
C PHE A 565 8.09 -30.73 -0.70
N THR A 566 8.86 -30.77 -1.79
CA THR A 566 8.41 -31.22 -3.11
C THR A 566 9.59 -31.95 -3.76
N GLU A 567 9.31 -33.05 -4.47
CA GLU A 567 10.34 -33.79 -5.21
C GLU A 567 11.07 -32.90 -6.21
N GLN A 568 12.40 -32.99 -6.25
CA GLN A 568 13.28 -32.24 -7.14
C GLN A 568 13.89 -33.15 -8.22
N ASP A 569 14.26 -32.64 -9.39
CA ASP A 569 14.09 -31.25 -9.86
C ASP A 569 12.63 -30.94 -10.21
N LEU A 570 12.20 -29.69 -9.96
CA LEU A 570 10.81 -29.30 -10.12
C LEU A 570 10.44 -29.05 -11.59
N ASN A 571 9.36 -29.68 -12.05
CA ASN A 571 8.70 -29.40 -13.32
C ASN A 571 7.32 -28.81 -13.07
N PHE A 572 6.95 -27.76 -13.80
CA PHE A 572 5.70 -27.02 -13.61
C PHE A 572 5.23 -26.36 -14.91
N ARG A 573 4.19 -25.53 -14.86
CA ARG A 573 3.73 -24.74 -16.02
C ARG A 573 3.65 -23.27 -15.68
N VAL A 574 3.78 -22.41 -16.69
CA VAL A 574 3.64 -20.97 -16.52
C VAL A 574 2.61 -20.45 -17.50
N ARG A 575 1.62 -19.72 -17.00
CA ARG A 575 0.58 -19.08 -17.79
C ARG A 575 0.87 -17.60 -17.91
N PHE A 576 0.76 -17.06 -19.11
CA PHE A 576 0.70 -15.63 -19.36
C PHE A 576 -0.65 -15.26 -19.95
N ARG A 577 -1.35 -14.30 -19.35
CA ARG A 577 -2.65 -13.81 -19.82
C ARG A 577 -2.68 -12.29 -19.88
N ILE A 578 -3.42 -11.75 -20.84
CA ILE A 578 -3.74 -10.34 -20.92
C ILE A 578 -5.27 -10.22 -20.89
N GLU A 579 -5.77 -9.38 -20.00
CA GLU A 579 -7.19 -9.14 -19.80
C GLU A 579 -7.50 -7.67 -20.02
N ASN A 580 -8.67 -7.40 -20.60
CA ASN A 580 -9.21 -6.05 -20.63
C ASN A 580 -9.82 -5.71 -19.26
N GLN A 581 -9.35 -4.64 -18.61
CA GLN A 581 -9.75 -4.34 -17.22
C GLN A 581 -11.21 -3.89 -17.08
N VAL A 582 -11.81 -3.34 -18.14
CA VAL A 582 -13.22 -2.92 -18.15
C VAL A 582 -14.13 -4.14 -18.26
N THR A 583 -13.84 -5.02 -19.23
CA THR A 583 -14.73 -6.13 -19.59
C THR A 583 -14.39 -7.42 -18.86
N SER A 584 -13.23 -7.47 -18.21
CA SER A 584 -12.63 -8.67 -17.61
C SER A 584 -12.47 -9.84 -18.59
N LYS A 585 -12.52 -9.59 -19.90
CA LYS A 585 -12.33 -10.63 -20.92
C LYS A 585 -10.85 -10.86 -21.14
N THR A 586 -10.43 -12.12 -21.13
CA THR A 586 -9.10 -12.54 -21.54
C THR A 586 -8.95 -12.43 -23.06
N ILE A 587 -8.02 -11.59 -23.52
CA ILE A 587 -7.76 -11.36 -24.96
C ILE A 587 -6.51 -12.09 -25.45
N TYR A 588 -5.62 -12.46 -24.53
CA TYR A 588 -4.44 -13.25 -24.79
C TYR A 588 -4.25 -14.24 -23.64
N ASN A 589 -3.97 -15.50 -23.95
CA ASN A 589 -3.72 -16.54 -22.95
C ASN A 589 -2.80 -17.60 -23.55
N ARG A 590 -1.62 -17.81 -22.95
CA ARG A 590 -0.66 -18.82 -23.35
C ARG A 590 -0.13 -19.54 -22.12
N LEU A 591 0.03 -20.85 -22.25
CA LEU A 591 0.53 -21.72 -21.20
C LEU A 591 1.77 -22.43 -21.72
N VAL A 592 2.90 -22.33 -21.02
CA VAL A 592 4.17 -22.94 -21.41
C VAL A 592 4.57 -23.97 -20.35
N PRO A 593 4.83 -25.25 -20.72
CA PRO A 593 5.37 -26.22 -19.79
C PRO A 593 6.86 -25.96 -19.52
N ILE A 594 7.27 -26.16 -18.28
CA ILE A 594 8.66 -26.08 -17.84
C ILE A 594 9.11 -27.50 -17.50
N ASP A 595 9.76 -28.14 -18.47
CA ASP A 595 10.28 -29.48 -18.39
C ASP A 595 11.67 -29.59 -19.06
N MET A 596 12.28 -30.76 -18.96
CA MET A 596 13.60 -31.04 -19.55
C MET A 596 13.65 -30.74 -21.06
N ASN A 597 12.58 -31.02 -21.82
CA ASN A 597 12.58 -30.82 -23.27
C ASN A 597 12.67 -29.33 -23.61
N CYS A 598 11.88 -28.50 -22.94
CA CYS A 598 11.91 -27.05 -23.11
C CYS A 598 13.25 -26.44 -22.67
N LEU A 599 13.84 -26.94 -21.59
CA LEU A 599 15.13 -26.46 -21.08
C LEU A 599 16.32 -26.83 -21.99
N LEU A 600 16.29 -28.00 -22.62
CA LEU A 600 17.35 -28.45 -23.54
C LEU A 600 17.43 -27.60 -24.81
N VAL A 601 16.29 -27.12 -25.31
CA VAL A 601 16.22 -26.35 -26.57
C VAL A 601 16.19 -24.84 -26.36
N GLY A 602 16.23 -24.38 -25.11
CA GLY A 602 16.09 -22.96 -24.72
C GLY A 602 17.07 -22.00 -25.39
N ASN A 603 18.31 -22.44 -25.64
CA ASN A 603 19.36 -21.65 -26.29
C ASN A 603 19.55 -22.00 -27.77
N SER A 604 18.69 -22.83 -28.36
CA SER A 604 18.82 -23.16 -29.78
C SER A 604 18.34 -21.99 -30.64
N ASP A 605 19.21 -21.53 -31.55
CA ASP A 605 18.82 -20.56 -32.57
C ASP A 605 17.94 -21.18 -33.66
N ASP A 606 17.98 -22.51 -33.82
CA ASP A 606 17.20 -23.25 -34.80
C ASP A 606 15.70 -23.28 -34.43
N PRO A 607 14.82 -22.65 -35.24
CA PRO A 607 13.38 -22.66 -35.00
C PRO A 607 12.78 -24.07 -34.96
N THR A 608 13.34 -25.03 -35.71
CA THR A 608 12.81 -26.40 -35.77
C THR A 608 13.10 -27.18 -34.49
N GLN A 609 14.24 -26.94 -33.86
CA GLN A 609 14.55 -27.50 -32.54
C GLN A 609 13.70 -26.84 -31.45
N ARG A 610 13.43 -25.53 -31.56
CA ARG A 610 12.57 -24.82 -30.61
C ARG A 610 11.12 -25.27 -30.63
N GLN A 611 10.61 -25.75 -31.77
CA GLN A 611 9.29 -26.38 -31.85
C GLN A 611 9.15 -27.62 -30.96
N LEU A 612 10.24 -28.23 -30.48
CA LEU A 612 10.15 -29.30 -29.48
C LEU A 612 9.59 -28.79 -28.14
N CYS A 613 9.71 -27.50 -27.85
CA CYS A 613 9.03 -26.84 -26.74
C CYS A 613 7.67 -26.31 -27.23
N GLN A 614 6.60 -27.08 -27.00
CA GLN A 614 5.20 -26.72 -27.27
C GLN A 614 4.79 -26.49 -28.74
N GLY A 615 5.64 -26.81 -29.73
CA GLY A 615 5.31 -26.63 -31.15
C GLY A 615 5.42 -25.20 -31.67
N GLU A 616 5.80 -24.23 -30.83
CA GLU A 616 5.85 -22.81 -31.17
C GLU A 616 7.30 -22.30 -31.18
N PRO A 617 7.87 -21.92 -32.34
CA PRO A 617 9.28 -21.56 -32.44
C PRO A 617 9.65 -20.29 -31.66
N GLN A 618 8.67 -19.46 -31.29
CA GLN A 618 8.88 -18.21 -30.55
C GLN A 618 8.94 -18.41 -29.03
N VAL A 619 8.54 -19.58 -28.53
CA VAL A 619 8.67 -19.94 -27.11
C VAL A 619 10.13 -20.25 -26.81
N ARG A 620 10.64 -19.69 -25.70
CA ARG A 620 11.99 -19.98 -25.18
C ARG A 620 11.93 -20.11 -23.67
N VAL A 621 12.58 -21.14 -23.16
CA VAL A 621 12.65 -21.41 -21.72
C VAL A 621 14.10 -21.68 -21.38
N TYR A 622 14.66 -20.94 -20.42
CA TYR A 622 16.00 -21.24 -19.94
C TYR A 622 16.12 -21.08 -18.43
N LEU A 623 16.91 -21.98 -17.85
CA LEU A 623 17.38 -21.87 -16.48
C LEU A 623 18.26 -20.63 -16.34
N ALA A 624 18.04 -19.84 -15.30
CA ALA A 624 18.90 -18.71 -14.98
C ALA A 624 20.17 -19.21 -14.27
N ARG A 625 21.33 -18.88 -14.82
CA ARG A 625 22.62 -19.11 -14.16
C ARG A 625 22.80 -18.13 -13.00
N THR A 626 22.58 -16.85 -13.26
CA THR A 626 22.59 -15.77 -12.26
C THR A 626 21.43 -14.81 -12.50
N VAL A 627 20.88 -14.28 -11.40
CA VAL A 627 19.87 -13.23 -11.41
C VAL A 627 20.39 -12.08 -10.54
N THR A 628 20.32 -10.87 -11.07
CA THR A 628 20.61 -9.65 -10.32
C THR A 628 19.39 -8.73 -10.38
N LYS A 629 19.21 -7.91 -9.35
CA LYS A 629 18.17 -6.90 -9.29
C LYS A 629 18.81 -5.54 -9.06
N SER A 630 18.42 -4.56 -9.88
CA SER A 630 18.83 -3.16 -9.73
C SER A 630 17.56 -2.32 -9.70
N GLY A 631 17.27 -1.68 -8.56
CA GLY A 631 15.95 -1.07 -8.33
C GLY A 631 14.84 -2.11 -8.41
N SER A 632 13.84 -1.90 -9.27
CA SER A 632 12.74 -2.83 -9.54
C SER A 632 13.03 -3.83 -10.67
N THR A 633 14.13 -3.67 -11.43
CA THR A 633 14.37 -4.45 -12.64
C THR A 633 15.24 -5.68 -12.39
N TYR A 634 14.78 -6.84 -12.84
CA TYR A 634 15.55 -8.08 -12.85
C TYR A 634 16.38 -8.23 -14.12
N THR A 635 17.65 -8.59 -13.97
CA THR A 635 18.53 -8.98 -15.06
C THR A 635 18.91 -10.44 -14.91
N VAL A 636 18.76 -11.21 -15.99
CA VAL A 636 18.97 -12.66 -15.99
C VAL A 636 20.10 -13.00 -16.94
N VAL A 637 21.04 -13.81 -16.49
CA VAL A 637 22.04 -14.45 -17.34
C VAL A 637 21.62 -15.91 -17.55
N PRO A 638 21.27 -16.33 -18.79
CA PRO A 638 20.84 -17.69 -19.08
C PRO A 638 21.97 -18.71 -18.86
N GLU A 639 21.59 -19.93 -18.45
CA GLU A 639 22.46 -21.09 -18.56
C GLU A 639 22.50 -21.56 -20.02
N THR A 640 23.66 -21.43 -20.66
CA THR A 640 23.83 -21.70 -22.10
C THR A 640 23.96 -23.19 -22.42
N ASN A 641 24.39 -24.02 -21.45
CA ASN A 641 24.56 -25.47 -21.63
C ASN A 641 23.79 -26.25 -20.57
N PHE A 642 22.45 -26.28 -20.66
CA PHE A 642 21.61 -27.01 -19.71
C PHE A 642 21.97 -28.49 -19.62
N ALA A 643 22.27 -29.16 -20.74
CA ALA A 643 22.65 -30.58 -20.76
C ALA A 643 23.90 -30.88 -19.91
N GLY A 644 24.84 -29.93 -19.80
CA GLY A 644 26.04 -30.05 -18.98
C GLY A 644 25.80 -29.89 -17.47
N THR A 645 24.61 -29.47 -17.04
CA THR A 645 24.29 -29.26 -15.62
C THR A 645 23.87 -30.54 -14.89
N GLY A 646 23.39 -31.56 -15.63
CA GLY A 646 22.84 -32.78 -15.07
C GLY A 646 21.42 -32.65 -14.51
N TYR A 647 20.81 -31.46 -14.54
CA TYR A 647 19.44 -31.24 -14.08
C TYR A 647 18.40 -31.78 -15.07
N THR A 648 17.25 -32.18 -14.54
CA THR A 648 16.09 -32.67 -15.30
C THR A 648 14.88 -31.73 -15.20
N GLY A 649 15.00 -30.65 -14.43
CA GLY A 649 13.98 -29.63 -14.21
C GLY A 649 14.61 -28.38 -13.58
N ILE A 650 13.82 -27.64 -12.79
CA ILE A 650 14.30 -26.46 -12.06
C ILE A 650 14.72 -26.85 -10.63
N PRO A 651 16.00 -26.68 -10.24
CA PRO A 651 16.45 -26.99 -8.89
C PRO A 651 15.86 -26.01 -7.85
N PRO A 652 15.94 -26.30 -6.54
CA PRO A 652 15.53 -25.39 -5.48
C PRO A 652 16.10 -23.97 -5.63
N TYR A 653 15.27 -22.95 -5.41
CA TYR A 653 15.60 -21.51 -5.44
C TYR A 653 16.09 -20.93 -6.76
N LYS A 654 16.25 -21.75 -7.80
CA LYS A 654 16.64 -21.28 -9.13
C LYS A 654 15.48 -20.61 -9.84
N PHE A 655 15.84 -19.74 -10.77
CA PHE A 655 14.89 -19.02 -11.61
C PHE A 655 14.85 -19.64 -13.00
N VAL A 656 13.69 -19.55 -13.63
CA VAL A 656 13.50 -19.82 -15.05
C VAL A 656 12.94 -18.56 -15.72
N GLN A 657 13.47 -18.23 -16.89
CA GLN A 657 12.93 -17.16 -17.72
C GLN A 657 12.19 -17.78 -18.90
N VAL A 658 10.96 -17.30 -19.11
CA VAL A 658 10.01 -17.88 -20.07
C VAL A 658 9.57 -16.81 -21.05
N TYR A 659 9.80 -17.03 -22.34
CA TYR A 659 9.35 -16.18 -23.43
C TYR A 659 8.10 -16.79 -24.01
N PHE A 660 7.07 -15.96 -24.11
CA PHE A 660 5.79 -16.35 -24.69
C PHE A 660 5.70 -15.94 -26.16
N PRO A 661 4.75 -16.48 -26.94
CA PRO A 661 4.44 -15.96 -28.26
C PRO A 661 4.08 -14.46 -28.21
N PRO A 662 4.40 -13.65 -29.23
CA PRO A 662 4.07 -12.24 -29.22
C PRO A 662 2.57 -11.96 -29.13
N PHE A 663 2.22 -10.84 -28.50
CA PHE A 663 0.89 -10.26 -28.51
C PHE A 663 0.85 -9.07 -29.47
N GLU A 664 -0.08 -9.13 -30.44
CA GLU A 664 -0.33 -8.10 -31.44
C GLU A 664 -1.80 -7.64 -31.38
N PRO A 665 -2.10 -6.52 -30.69
CA PRO A 665 -3.44 -5.95 -30.68
C PRO A 665 -3.95 -5.54 -32.07
N ASN A 666 -5.27 -5.62 -32.25
CA ASN A 666 -5.95 -5.25 -33.48
C ASN A 666 -6.77 -3.98 -33.23
N GLU A 667 -6.59 -2.95 -34.07
CA GLU A 667 -7.25 -1.65 -33.90
C GLU A 667 -8.77 -1.68 -34.08
N PHE A 668 -9.29 -2.69 -34.77
CA PHE A 668 -10.71 -2.88 -35.04
C PHE A 668 -11.42 -3.78 -34.01
N ILE A 669 -10.68 -4.34 -33.05
CA ILE A 669 -11.25 -5.16 -31.97
C ILE A 669 -11.31 -4.33 -30.68
N PRO A 670 -12.50 -3.84 -30.27
CA PRO A 670 -12.66 -2.96 -29.12
C PRO A 670 -12.09 -3.52 -27.82
N GLY A 671 -12.23 -4.84 -27.60
CA GLY A 671 -11.67 -5.51 -26.43
C GLY A 671 -10.13 -5.47 -26.35
N HIS A 672 -9.43 -5.21 -27.47
CA HIS A 672 -7.97 -5.08 -27.48
C HIS A 672 -7.50 -3.66 -27.17
N ILE A 673 -8.40 -2.67 -27.13
CA ILE A 673 -8.07 -1.25 -26.98
C ILE A 673 -8.30 -0.79 -25.53
N GLY A 674 -7.43 0.10 -25.06
CA GLY A 674 -7.55 0.76 -23.78
C GLY A 674 -6.67 0.15 -22.71
N ARG A 675 -7.20 0.13 -21.48
CA ARG A 675 -6.47 -0.30 -20.29
C ARG A 675 -6.55 -1.82 -20.12
N LEU A 676 -5.41 -2.47 -20.22
CA LEU A 676 -5.24 -3.92 -20.11
C LEU A 676 -4.39 -4.27 -18.88
N ARG A 677 -4.53 -5.50 -18.39
CA ARG A 677 -3.67 -6.06 -17.35
C ARG A 677 -3.03 -7.33 -17.85
N SER A 678 -1.72 -7.37 -17.78
CA SER A 678 -0.95 -8.59 -18.00
C SER A 678 -0.77 -9.31 -16.68
N PHE A 679 -0.90 -10.63 -16.71
CA PHE A 679 -0.64 -11.51 -15.58
C PHE A 679 0.28 -12.63 -16.02
N THR A 680 1.22 -12.98 -15.17
CA THR A 680 1.96 -14.25 -15.26
C THR A 680 1.68 -15.05 -14.00
N THR A 681 1.35 -16.32 -14.16
CA THR A 681 1.02 -17.23 -13.07
C THR A 681 1.87 -18.48 -13.20
N GLY A 682 2.65 -18.83 -12.17
CA GLY A 682 3.24 -20.15 -12.03
C GLY A 682 2.16 -21.14 -11.61
N GLU A 683 1.74 -22.03 -12.51
CA GLU A 683 0.76 -23.04 -12.14
C GLU A 683 1.39 -24.13 -11.28
N THR A 684 0.76 -24.41 -10.16
CA THR A 684 1.19 -25.36 -9.14
C THR A 684 0.79 -26.78 -9.55
N SER A 685 1.07 -27.12 -10.81
CA SER A 685 0.80 -28.42 -11.41
C SER A 685 1.98 -28.81 -12.29
N LYS A 686 2.38 -30.07 -12.21
CA LYS A 686 3.34 -30.67 -13.13
C LYS A 686 2.77 -30.66 -14.55
N PRO A 687 3.61 -30.79 -15.60
CA PRO A 687 3.14 -30.87 -16.99
C PRO A 687 2.08 -31.95 -17.27
N ASN A 688 2.02 -33.01 -16.44
CA ASN A 688 1.03 -34.09 -16.50
C ASN A 688 -0.28 -33.82 -15.74
N ASN A 689 -0.55 -32.59 -15.30
CA ASN A 689 -1.70 -32.17 -14.46
C ASN A 689 -1.70 -32.65 -13.00
N GLU A 690 -0.63 -33.26 -12.49
CA GLU A 690 -0.54 -33.55 -11.07
C GLU A 690 -0.33 -32.27 -10.27
N SER A 691 -1.15 -32.05 -9.23
CA SER A 691 -1.01 -30.89 -8.34
C SER A 691 0.29 -30.98 -7.53
N LEU A 692 1.01 -29.87 -7.46
CA LEU A 692 2.16 -29.69 -6.57
C LEU A 692 1.74 -29.28 -5.15
N TYR A 693 0.44 -29.02 -4.96
CA TYR A 693 -0.17 -28.53 -3.72
C TYR A 693 0.52 -27.27 -3.21
N ASP A 694 -0.03 -26.10 -3.53
CA ASP A 694 0.46 -24.82 -3.05
C ASP A 694 -0.62 -24.18 -2.17
N ALA A 695 -0.24 -23.87 -0.93
CA ALA A 695 -1.13 -23.25 0.05
C ALA A 695 -0.96 -21.72 0.07
N TRP A 696 -0.09 -21.17 -0.78
CA TRP A 696 0.29 -19.76 -0.82
C TRP A 696 -0.21 -19.06 -2.11
N PRO A 697 -1.43 -18.50 -2.10
CA PRO A 697 -2.10 -18.11 -3.34
C PRO A 697 -1.67 -16.78 -3.98
N PHE A 698 -0.61 -16.11 -3.51
CA PHE A 698 -0.29 -14.72 -3.92
C PHE A 698 1.16 -14.43 -4.33
N GLU A 699 2.10 -15.38 -4.24
CA GLU A 699 3.43 -15.19 -4.83
C GLU A 699 3.54 -15.84 -6.22
N ASP A 700 2.64 -16.74 -6.58
CA ASP A 700 2.62 -17.43 -7.86
C ASP A 700 2.15 -16.55 -9.02
N GLU A 701 1.51 -15.41 -8.75
CA GLU A 701 1.05 -14.45 -9.75
C GLU A 701 1.70 -13.06 -9.64
N PHE A 702 2.19 -12.54 -10.76
CA PHE A 702 2.62 -11.15 -10.89
C PHE A 702 1.77 -10.47 -11.97
N SER A 703 1.47 -9.18 -11.81
CA SER A 703 0.68 -8.45 -12.80
C SER A 703 1.11 -7.00 -12.95
N LEU A 704 0.90 -6.46 -14.14
CA LEU A 704 1.18 -5.06 -14.45
C LEU A 704 0.20 -4.52 -15.49
N ASN A 705 0.06 -3.20 -15.55
CA ASN A 705 -0.84 -2.54 -16.49
C ASN A 705 -0.15 -2.32 -17.85
N LEU A 706 -0.94 -2.40 -18.92
CA LEU A 706 -0.54 -2.14 -20.29
C LEU A 706 -1.63 -1.29 -20.95
N PHE A 707 -1.27 -0.35 -21.80
CA PHE A 707 -2.22 0.45 -22.58
C PHE A 707 -2.09 0.15 -24.06
N VAL A 708 -3.22 -0.08 -24.72
CA VAL A 708 -3.28 -0.22 -26.17
C VAL A 708 -4.05 0.93 -26.75
N LEU A 709 -3.36 1.71 -27.56
CA LEU A 709 -3.85 2.93 -28.18
C LEU A 709 -4.27 2.64 -29.60
N ARG A 710 -5.20 3.46 -30.10
CA ARG A 710 -5.57 3.54 -31.51
C ARG A 710 -5.64 4.99 -31.95
N ARG A 711 -5.61 5.23 -33.25
CA ARG A 711 -5.71 6.59 -33.78
C ARG A 711 -7.15 7.09 -33.69
N LEU A 712 -7.32 8.28 -33.14
CA LEU A 712 -8.61 8.96 -33.04
C LEU A 712 -8.84 9.86 -34.26
N PRO A 713 -10.05 9.84 -34.85
CA PRO A 713 -10.41 10.74 -35.94
C PRO A 713 -10.63 12.18 -35.45
N GLU A 714 -11.11 12.36 -34.22
CA GLU A 714 -11.29 13.64 -33.52
C GLU A 714 -11.18 13.42 -32.01
N PHE A 715 -11.07 14.50 -31.24
CA PHE A 715 -10.99 14.44 -29.79
C PHE A 715 -12.02 15.36 -29.14
N ASN A 716 -13.07 14.78 -28.56
CA ASN A 716 -14.01 15.48 -27.70
C ASN A 716 -14.36 14.64 -26.47
N TYR A 717 -14.28 15.24 -25.28
CA TYR A 717 -14.51 14.54 -24.01
C TYR A 717 -15.14 15.46 -22.95
N ASP A 718 -16.28 15.02 -22.40
CA ASP A 718 -17.15 15.75 -21.44
C ASP A 718 -17.49 14.90 -20.21
N GLY A 719 -16.65 13.91 -19.90
CA GLY A 719 -16.86 13.01 -18.75
C GLY A 719 -17.96 11.96 -18.92
N THR A 720 -18.91 12.12 -19.85
CA THR A 720 -20.05 11.20 -19.98
C THR A 720 -19.68 9.80 -20.46
N GLU A 721 -18.61 9.69 -21.25
CA GLU A 721 -18.04 8.42 -21.72
C GLU A 721 -17.00 7.91 -20.72
N TYR A 722 -17.43 7.43 -19.55
CA TYR A 722 -16.53 6.91 -18.52
C TYR A 722 -16.67 5.40 -18.31
N HIS A 723 -15.68 4.76 -17.69
CA HIS A 723 -15.65 3.32 -17.43
C HIS A 723 -15.46 3.04 -15.95
N ASN A 724 -16.07 1.98 -15.43
CA ASN A 724 -15.78 1.48 -14.09
C ASN A 724 -14.78 0.33 -14.18
N VAL A 725 -13.64 0.48 -13.51
CA VAL A 725 -12.57 -0.52 -13.46
C VAL A 725 -12.33 -0.90 -12.00
N TYR A 726 -12.64 -2.14 -11.65
CA TYR A 726 -12.51 -2.69 -10.29
C TYR A 726 -13.16 -1.83 -9.17
N GLY A 727 -14.25 -1.13 -9.48
CA GLY A 727 -14.97 -0.28 -8.53
C GLY A 727 -14.66 1.21 -8.66
N THR A 728 -13.54 1.59 -9.28
CA THR A 728 -13.16 2.99 -9.52
C THR A 728 -13.69 3.48 -10.87
N ASN A 729 -14.32 4.64 -10.89
CA ASN A 729 -14.74 5.28 -12.13
C ASN A 729 -13.55 6.01 -12.76
N MET A 730 -13.28 5.76 -14.04
CA MET A 730 -12.13 6.27 -14.75
C MET A 730 -12.56 6.96 -16.04
N PRO A 731 -11.77 7.95 -16.54
CA PRO A 731 -12.00 8.52 -17.86
C PRO A 731 -12.00 7.46 -18.97
N SER A 732 -12.59 7.78 -20.13
CA SER A 732 -12.70 6.83 -21.24
C SER A 732 -11.38 6.09 -21.54
N VAL A 733 -11.40 4.77 -21.40
CA VAL A 733 -10.25 3.93 -21.77
C VAL A 733 -9.99 3.90 -23.28
N TRP A 734 -10.89 4.45 -24.09
CA TRP A 734 -10.74 4.54 -25.55
C TRP A 734 -10.14 5.86 -26.02
N LYS A 735 -10.01 6.84 -25.14
CA LYS A 735 -9.48 8.18 -25.46
C LYS A 735 -8.25 8.56 -24.62
N TRP A 736 -8.15 7.99 -23.42
CA TRP A 736 -7.13 8.34 -22.45
C TRP A 736 -6.26 7.13 -22.07
N VAL A 737 -4.96 7.38 -21.97
CA VAL A 737 -4.08 6.65 -21.06
C VAL A 737 -4.23 7.32 -19.70
N ASN A 738 -4.94 6.64 -18.79
CA ASN A 738 -5.26 7.16 -17.46
C ASN A 738 -4.26 6.64 -16.42
N ILE A 739 -3.47 7.54 -15.84
CA ILE A 739 -2.59 7.30 -14.71
C ILE A 739 -3.22 7.99 -13.50
N GLU A 740 -3.84 7.19 -12.63
CA GLU A 740 -4.42 7.59 -11.34
C GLU A 740 -5.59 8.61 -11.35
N GLY A 741 -6.00 9.17 -12.50
CA GLY A 741 -7.19 10.04 -12.56
C GLY A 741 -8.53 9.32 -12.33
N GLU A 742 -9.46 10.01 -11.66
CA GLU A 742 -10.78 9.49 -11.29
C GLU A 742 -11.93 10.27 -11.96
N ILE A 743 -13.08 9.61 -12.18
CA ILE A 743 -14.35 10.27 -12.50
C ILE A 743 -15.22 10.34 -11.25
N VAL A 744 -15.57 11.55 -10.84
CA VAL A 744 -16.37 11.84 -9.64
C VAL A 744 -17.75 12.38 -9.99
N ASP A 745 -18.66 12.33 -9.02
CA ASP A 745 -19.99 12.94 -9.14
C ASP A 745 -19.86 14.47 -9.09
N GLY A 746 -20.12 15.13 -10.22
CA GLY A 746 -20.01 16.59 -10.33
C GLY A 746 -21.05 17.32 -9.48
N GLU A 747 -22.25 16.77 -9.28
CA GLU A 747 -23.30 17.40 -8.45
C GLU A 747 -22.91 17.49 -6.97
N VAL A 748 -22.01 16.59 -6.54
CA VAL A 748 -21.44 16.55 -5.19
C VAL A 748 -20.18 17.40 -5.10
N ASN A 749 -19.27 17.28 -6.06
CA ASN A 749 -17.92 17.86 -5.97
C ASN A 749 -17.78 19.25 -6.60
N CYS A 750 -18.72 19.66 -7.45
CA CYS A 750 -18.70 20.96 -8.12
C CYS A 750 -19.86 21.84 -7.64
N GLU A 751 -19.65 23.14 -7.53
CA GLU A 751 -20.76 24.08 -7.27
C GLU A 751 -21.68 24.22 -8.48
N ASN A 752 -21.07 24.32 -9.66
CA ASN A 752 -21.76 24.45 -10.94
C ASN A 752 -21.13 23.49 -11.97
N PRO A 753 -21.54 22.21 -12.00
CA PRO A 753 -21.11 21.27 -13.04
C PRO A 753 -21.37 21.80 -14.45
N LEU A 754 -20.47 21.47 -15.38
CA LEU A 754 -20.67 21.79 -16.79
C LEU A 754 -21.71 20.86 -17.43
N PRO A 755 -22.36 21.31 -18.51
CA PRO A 755 -23.19 20.42 -19.31
C PRO A 755 -22.32 19.45 -20.13
N PRO A 756 -22.84 18.25 -20.46
CA PRO A 756 -24.24 17.87 -20.34
C PRO A 756 -24.57 17.31 -18.94
N ARG A 757 -25.62 17.85 -18.31
CA ARG A 757 -25.99 17.46 -16.94
C ARG A 757 -27.02 16.35 -16.92
N GLY A 758 -26.88 15.48 -15.93
CA GLY A 758 -27.81 14.38 -15.73
C GLY A 758 -27.12 13.14 -15.21
N LYS A 759 -27.84 12.03 -15.22
CA LYS A 759 -27.36 10.74 -14.73
C LYS A 759 -26.86 9.89 -15.89
N TYR A 760 -25.57 9.58 -15.90
CA TYR A 760 -24.92 8.81 -16.95
C TYR A 760 -24.55 7.43 -16.44
N LEU A 761 -24.68 6.42 -17.30
CA LEU A 761 -24.25 5.06 -17.02
C LEU A 761 -22.80 4.88 -17.47
N SER A 762 -22.03 4.16 -16.68
CA SER A 762 -20.67 3.77 -17.09
C SER A 762 -20.74 2.89 -18.33
N THR A 763 -19.91 3.24 -19.31
CA THR A 763 -19.69 2.48 -20.53
C THR A 763 -19.00 1.14 -20.25
N TYR A 764 -19.34 0.11 -21.03
CA TYR A 764 -18.80 -1.25 -20.89
C TYR A 764 -18.05 -1.73 -22.14
N GLU A 765 -18.76 -1.85 -23.28
CA GLU A 765 -18.19 -2.23 -24.57
C GLU A 765 -18.80 -1.39 -25.69
N ALA A 766 -18.09 -1.23 -26.80
CA ALA A 766 -18.58 -0.61 -28.02
C ALA A 766 -18.03 -1.35 -29.24
N GLU A 767 -18.54 -1.02 -30.42
CA GLU A 767 -17.98 -1.36 -31.73
C GLU A 767 -17.32 -0.12 -32.34
N PHE A 768 -16.33 -0.29 -33.22
CA PHE A 768 -15.81 0.79 -34.04
C PHE A 768 -16.34 0.67 -35.48
N ASN A 769 -16.70 1.79 -36.09
CA ASN A 769 -16.98 1.81 -37.53
C ASN A 769 -15.68 1.90 -38.35
N GLU A 770 -15.79 1.80 -39.68
CA GLU A 770 -14.65 1.83 -40.62
C GLU A 770 -13.80 3.11 -40.53
N ASN A 771 -14.41 4.21 -40.11
CA ASN A 771 -13.74 5.50 -39.92
C ASN A 771 -13.18 5.67 -38.50
N GLY A 772 -13.28 4.63 -37.66
CA GLY A 772 -12.82 4.65 -36.29
C GLY A 772 -13.67 5.50 -35.35
N PHE A 773 -14.96 5.67 -35.58
CA PHE A 773 -15.87 6.24 -34.57
C PHE A 773 -16.56 5.14 -33.77
N LEU A 774 -16.92 5.44 -32.52
CA LEU A 774 -17.70 4.54 -31.67
C LEU A 774 -19.09 4.31 -32.25
N LYS A 775 -19.55 3.07 -32.16
CA LYS A 775 -20.84 2.57 -32.62
C LYS A 775 -21.36 1.54 -31.61
N ASN A 776 -22.67 1.43 -31.43
CA ASN A 776 -23.30 0.38 -30.61
C ASN A 776 -22.70 0.25 -29.20
N ILE A 777 -22.72 1.34 -28.42
CA ILE A 777 -22.19 1.37 -27.06
C ILE A 777 -23.14 0.62 -26.10
N THR A 778 -22.58 -0.22 -25.24
CA THR A 778 -23.26 -0.92 -24.15
C THR A 778 -22.80 -0.35 -22.80
N TYR A 779 -23.67 -0.43 -21.80
CA TYR A 779 -23.47 0.22 -20.50
C TYR A 779 -23.62 -0.77 -19.35
N THR A 780 -22.96 -0.46 -18.24
CA THR A 780 -23.15 -1.15 -16.95
C THR A 780 -24.36 -0.57 -16.21
N SER A 781 -24.58 -1.00 -14.95
CA SER A 781 -25.60 -0.43 -14.06
C SER A 781 -25.07 0.68 -13.14
N ILE A 782 -23.78 0.98 -13.20
CA ILE A 782 -23.11 1.98 -12.36
C ILE A 782 -23.38 3.35 -12.96
N THR A 783 -23.74 4.32 -12.11
CA THR A 783 -24.15 5.64 -12.56
C THR A 783 -23.49 6.76 -11.76
N VAL A 784 -23.13 7.82 -12.45
CA VAL A 784 -22.57 9.06 -11.88
C VAL A 784 -23.40 10.24 -12.40
N ASN A 785 -23.70 11.21 -11.52
CA ASN A 785 -24.40 12.43 -11.95
C ASN A 785 -23.36 13.45 -12.41
N SER A 786 -23.60 14.02 -13.60
CA SER A 786 -22.77 15.04 -14.26
C SER A 786 -21.27 14.76 -14.09
N PRO A 787 -20.77 13.65 -14.67
CA PRO A 787 -19.46 13.10 -14.32
C PRO A 787 -18.32 14.08 -14.66
N THR A 788 -17.41 14.28 -13.72
CA THR A 788 -16.27 15.21 -13.87
C THR A 788 -14.96 14.49 -13.57
N ILE A 789 -13.88 14.84 -14.26
CA ILE A 789 -12.56 14.27 -13.97
C ILE A 789 -11.99 14.94 -12.73
N LYS A 790 -11.51 14.16 -11.76
CA LYS A 790 -10.72 14.61 -10.64
C LYS A 790 -9.27 14.18 -10.86
N LEU A 791 -8.34 15.14 -10.79
CA LEU A 791 -6.90 14.94 -10.82
C LEU A 791 -6.28 15.59 -9.59
N ASN A 792 -5.38 14.92 -8.92
CA ASN A 792 -4.72 15.46 -7.73
C ASN A 792 -3.33 14.85 -7.53
N ARG A 793 -2.73 15.04 -6.35
CA ARG A 793 -1.38 14.53 -6.04
C ARG A 793 -1.36 13.05 -5.63
N LYS A 794 -2.43 12.56 -5.02
CA LYS A 794 -2.48 11.24 -4.36
C LYS A 794 -2.88 10.18 -5.36
N THR A 795 -2.31 8.99 -5.24
CA THR A 795 -2.73 7.84 -6.05
C THR A 795 -4.18 7.47 -5.74
N LEU A 796 -4.79 6.62 -6.57
CA LEU A 796 -6.15 6.09 -6.30
C LEU A 796 -6.24 5.26 -5.01
N THR A 797 -5.11 4.85 -4.44
CA THR A 797 -5.03 4.18 -3.13
C THR A 797 -4.92 5.15 -1.96
N GLY A 798 -4.76 6.45 -2.23
CA GLY A 798 -4.59 7.50 -1.23
C GLY A 798 -3.15 7.71 -0.77
N ASP A 799 -2.17 7.10 -1.46
CA ASP A 799 -0.76 7.18 -1.11
C ASP A 799 -0.06 8.32 -1.87
N GLU A 800 1.08 8.77 -1.33
CA GLU A 800 1.98 9.67 -2.06
C GLU A 800 2.72 8.93 -3.18
N PRO A 801 2.82 9.50 -4.39
CA PRO A 801 3.51 8.87 -5.50
C PRO A 801 5.03 8.73 -5.21
N ASN A 802 5.57 7.53 -5.42
CA ASN A 802 7.02 7.24 -5.28
C ASN A 802 7.61 6.82 -6.65
N PRO A 803 8.64 7.51 -7.19
CA PRO A 803 9.34 8.67 -6.60
C PRO A 803 8.51 9.95 -6.64
N ALA A 804 8.66 10.79 -5.60
CA ALA A 804 8.03 12.11 -5.50
C ALA A 804 8.48 13.11 -6.59
N THR A 805 9.44 12.73 -7.44
CA THR A 805 10.00 13.56 -8.52
C THR A 805 10.23 12.72 -9.78
N ILE A 806 9.42 12.94 -10.81
CA ILE A 806 9.65 12.38 -12.16
C ILE A 806 10.32 13.42 -13.08
N THR A 807 10.17 14.72 -12.80
CA THR A 807 10.51 15.79 -13.77
C THR A 807 11.64 16.73 -13.36
N GLY A 808 12.40 16.40 -12.30
CA GLY A 808 13.40 17.31 -11.73
C GLY A 808 12.80 18.55 -11.06
N ARG A 809 11.47 18.64 -11.03
CA ARG A 809 10.68 19.50 -10.16
C ARG A 809 10.18 18.62 -9.00
N GLU A 810 10.28 19.13 -7.78
CA GLU A 810 9.60 18.52 -6.62
C GLU A 810 8.09 18.53 -6.89
N GLY A 811 7.41 17.40 -6.65
CA GLY A 811 5.97 17.25 -6.87
C GLY A 811 5.57 16.48 -8.14
N ASN A 812 4.57 15.60 -7.99
CA ASN A 812 4.01 14.76 -9.05
C ASN A 812 2.60 14.33 -8.64
N GLY A 813 1.71 14.12 -9.59
CA GLY A 813 0.35 13.65 -9.35
C GLY A 813 -0.23 12.92 -10.55
N ASP A 814 -1.55 12.94 -10.64
CA ASP A 814 -2.31 12.27 -11.68
C ASP A 814 -1.98 12.79 -13.08
N GLU A 815 -2.09 11.90 -14.07
CA GLU A 815 -1.77 12.18 -15.46
C GLU A 815 -2.77 11.53 -16.43
N LEU A 816 -3.27 12.32 -17.38
CA LEU A 816 -4.07 11.85 -18.50
C LEU A 816 -3.37 12.16 -19.82
N ARG A 817 -3.04 11.14 -20.61
CA ARG A 817 -2.47 11.32 -21.95
C ARG A 817 -3.47 10.96 -23.02
N SER A 818 -3.67 11.83 -23.99
CA SER A 818 -4.56 11.55 -25.11
C SER A 818 -4.04 10.37 -25.93
N PHE A 819 -4.93 9.63 -26.59
CA PHE A 819 -4.53 8.76 -27.70
C PHE A 819 -3.98 9.59 -28.88
N PRO A 820 -3.29 8.97 -29.85
CA PRO A 820 -2.87 9.65 -31.08
C PRO A 820 -4.09 10.21 -31.83
N ILE A 821 -4.08 11.49 -32.15
CA ILE A 821 -5.18 12.19 -32.83
C ILE A 821 -4.72 12.59 -34.23
N ASN A 822 -5.57 12.34 -35.22
CA ASN A 822 -5.30 12.73 -36.59
C ASN A 822 -5.60 14.22 -36.83
N MET A 823 -4.55 15.06 -36.85
CA MET A 823 -4.66 16.51 -37.10
C MET A 823 -4.30 16.93 -38.52
N SER A 824 -4.10 15.99 -39.45
CA SER A 824 -3.69 16.31 -40.82
C SER A 824 -4.70 17.19 -41.54
N GLY A 825 -4.25 18.39 -41.94
CA GLY A 825 -5.07 19.36 -42.66
C GLY A 825 -6.05 20.16 -41.78
N LEU A 826 -6.07 19.93 -40.46
CA LEU A 826 -6.98 20.60 -39.52
C LEU A 826 -6.36 21.90 -38.99
N TYR A 827 -6.16 22.88 -39.88
CA TYR A 827 -5.56 24.17 -39.55
C TYR A 827 -6.47 25.06 -38.68
N ASN A 828 -5.84 25.95 -37.90
CA ASN A 828 -6.52 26.84 -36.95
C ASN A 828 -7.35 26.10 -35.89
N SER A 829 -6.91 24.90 -35.52
CA SER A 829 -7.56 24.15 -34.43
C SER A 829 -7.17 24.72 -33.06
N GLU A 830 -8.09 24.66 -32.11
CA GLU A 830 -7.87 25.09 -30.73
C GLU A 830 -8.16 23.92 -29.77
N LEU A 831 -7.34 23.77 -28.72
CA LEU A 831 -7.63 22.90 -27.60
C LEU A 831 -8.25 23.76 -26.50
N SER A 832 -9.42 23.34 -26.02
CA SER A 832 -10.08 23.92 -24.85
C SER A 832 -10.11 22.92 -23.70
N VAL A 833 -9.89 23.41 -22.49
CA VAL A 833 -9.94 22.64 -21.23
C VAL A 833 -10.67 23.50 -20.19
N SER A 834 -11.66 22.92 -19.51
CA SER A 834 -12.35 23.60 -18.41
C SER A 834 -11.87 23.04 -17.08
N VAL A 835 -11.52 23.93 -16.15
CA VAL A 835 -10.93 23.56 -14.86
C VAL A 835 -11.63 24.31 -13.74
N GLN A 836 -11.97 23.59 -12.67
CA GLN A 836 -12.32 24.14 -11.37
C GLN A 836 -11.25 23.67 -10.39
N ARG A 837 -10.59 24.60 -9.71
CA ARG A 837 -9.69 24.27 -8.61
C ARG A 837 -10.52 24.11 -7.35
N THR A 838 -10.18 23.11 -6.55
CA THR A 838 -10.83 22.78 -5.28
C THR A 838 -12.24 22.16 -5.40
N ILE A 839 -12.63 21.36 -4.40
CA ILE A 839 -13.92 20.66 -4.34
C ILE A 839 -14.97 21.46 -3.58
N LYS A 840 -16.23 21.42 -3.98
CA LYS A 840 -17.35 22.09 -3.30
C LYS A 840 -17.34 21.83 -1.78
N GLN A 841 -17.41 22.91 -0.99
CA GLN A 841 -17.56 22.89 0.45
C GLN A 841 -18.62 23.90 0.91
N ASP A 842 -19.26 23.63 2.04
CA ASP A 842 -20.31 24.50 2.59
C ASP A 842 -19.75 25.79 3.22
N ASP A 843 -18.46 25.84 3.59
CA ASP A 843 -17.84 26.97 4.30
C ASP A 843 -16.35 27.16 3.94
N TRP A 844 -16.08 27.60 2.71
CA TRP A 844 -14.73 27.98 2.26
C TRP A 844 -13.97 28.96 3.17
N PRO A 845 -14.63 29.99 3.75
CA PRO A 845 -13.97 30.92 4.68
C PRO A 845 -13.35 30.27 5.93
N ARG A 846 -13.91 29.16 6.45
CA ARG A 846 -13.38 28.48 7.66
C ARG A 846 -12.28 27.45 7.39
N GLY A 847 -12.28 26.79 6.24
CA GLY A 847 -11.33 25.71 5.93
C GLY A 847 -9.86 26.11 6.14
N TRP A 848 -9.50 27.36 5.81
CA TRP A 848 -8.16 27.93 6.00
C TRP A 848 -7.74 28.14 7.46
N SER A 849 -8.69 28.08 8.40
CA SER A 849 -8.49 28.26 9.85
C SER A 849 -8.60 26.97 10.66
N ASP A 850 -9.00 25.87 10.03
CA ASP A 850 -9.25 24.56 10.67
C ASP A 850 -7.98 23.66 10.74
N ASN A 851 -6.79 24.27 10.61
CA ASN A 851 -5.48 23.61 10.54
C ASN A 851 -5.28 22.70 9.32
N THR A 852 -5.93 22.98 8.18
CA THR A 852 -5.69 22.30 6.89
C THR A 852 -5.44 23.33 5.76
N GLN A 853 -4.46 23.09 4.89
CA GLN A 853 -4.27 23.81 3.62
C GLN A 853 -5.25 23.21 2.61
N VAL A 854 -6.10 24.03 2.00
CA VAL A 854 -7.20 23.53 1.15
C VAL A 854 -7.02 23.99 -0.29
N GLY A 855 -7.00 23.02 -1.19
CA GLY A 855 -6.83 23.23 -2.61
C GLY A 855 -5.38 23.49 -3.02
N PRO A 856 -5.09 23.46 -4.33
CA PRO A 856 -3.72 23.53 -4.81
C PRO A 856 -3.05 24.86 -4.45
N GLU A 857 -1.80 24.81 -4.01
CA GLU A 857 -1.08 25.99 -3.55
C GLU A 857 -0.86 27.05 -4.65
N PRO A 858 -1.20 28.32 -4.37
CA PRO A 858 -1.14 29.39 -5.33
C PRO A 858 0.25 30.02 -5.47
N ARG A 859 0.39 30.77 -6.57
CA ARG A 859 1.56 31.62 -6.79
C ARG A 859 1.40 32.97 -6.07
N ILE A 860 2.14 33.17 -4.99
CA ILE A 860 2.06 34.38 -4.16
C ILE A 860 2.91 35.53 -4.73
N PHE A 861 2.33 36.72 -4.85
CA PHE A 861 3.02 37.95 -5.28
C PHE A 861 3.46 38.81 -4.09
N SER A 862 4.77 39.08 -3.95
CA SER A 862 5.26 40.05 -2.97
C SER A 862 5.25 41.47 -3.54
N GLN A 863 4.69 42.43 -2.79
CA GLN A 863 4.70 43.87 -3.13
C GLN A 863 4.13 44.22 -4.52
N GLY A 864 3.21 43.39 -5.05
CA GLY A 864 2.63 43.56 -6.39
C GLY A 864 3.58 43.23 -7.55
N ASN A 865 4.77 42.66 -7.28
CA ASN A 865 5.69 42.24 -8.33
C ASN A 865 5.29 40.87 -8.90
N VAL A 866 4.72 40.88 -10.10
CA VAL A 866 4.23 39.66 -10.77
C VAL A 866 5.34 38.72 -11.26
N LEU A 867 6.61 39.11 -11.20
CA LEU A 867 7.75 38.33 -11.68
C LEU A 867 8.59 37.73 -10.54
N ASN A 868 8.41 38.20 -9.29
CA ASN A 868 9.13 37.69 -8.14
C ASN A 868 8.15 37.03 -7.15
N PRO A 869 7.79 35.75 -7.36
CA PRO A 869 6.95 35.03 -6.42
C PRO A 869 7.68 34.91 -5.09
N TYR A 870 6.93 34.89 -3.98
CA TYR A 870 7.49 34.82 -2.64
C TYR A 870 8.34 33.55 -2.45
N SER A 871 9.52 33.68 -1.81
CA SER A 871 10.60 32.66 -1.84
C SER A 871 10.34 31.38 -1.04
N TYR A 872 9.27 31.30 -0.25
CA TYR A 872 8.95 30.14 0.59
C TYR A 872 8.11 29.06 -0.12
N ASN A 873 7.40 29.40 -1.21
CA ASN A 873 6.76 28.44 -2.10
C ASN A 873 7.16 28.75 -3.56
N ALA A 874 8.40 28.37 -3.91
CA ALA A 874 8.99 28.69 -5.21
C ALA A 874 8.39 27.87 -6.37
N ASN A 875 7.66 26.79 -6.07
CA ASN A 875 7.16 25.80 -7.02
C ASN A 875 5.64 25.61 -6.89
N PRO A 876 4.81 26.62 -7.19
CA PRO A 876 3.37 26.57 -6.97
C PRO A 876 2.70 25.40 -7.69
N ASP A 877 1.70 24.81 -7.07
CA ASP A 877 0.97 23.69 -7.62
C ASP A 877 0.29 24.05 -8.93
N VAL A 878 0.32 23.12 -9.88
CA VAL A 878 -0.08 23.41 -11.24
C VAL A 878 -0.67 22.20 -11.95
N LEU A 879 -1.78 22.44 -12.65
CA LEU A 879 -2.25 21.58 -13.72
C LEU A 879 -1.66 22.05 -15.04
N SER A 880 -0.89 21.19 -15.70
CA SER A 880 -0.21 21.49 -16.95
C SER A 880 -0.87 20.82 -18.14
N VAL A 881 -1.07 21.56 -19.21
CA VAL A 881 -1.46 21.05 -20.52
C VAL A 881 -0.22 21.05 -21.41
N GLU A 882 0.21 19.88 -21.85
CA GLU A 882 1.47 19.70 -22.55
C GLU A 882 1.26 19.04 -23.91
N PHE A 883 1.88 19.58 -24.95
CA PHE A 883 1.91 18.97 -26.27
C PHE A 883 3.14 18.10 -26.42
N ALA A 884 2.96 16.91 -26.99
CA ALA A 884 4.06 16.05 -27.40
C ALA A 884 4.73 16.61 -28.66
N LEU A 885 6.05 16.53 -28.73
CA LEU A 885 6.77 16.75 -29.98
C LEU A 885 6.28 15.77 -31.05
N PRO A 886 5.85 16.23 -32.24
CA PRO A 886 5.38 15.33 -33.28
C PRO A 886 6.48 14.37 -33.74
N SER A 887 6.06 13.18 -34.17
CA SER A 887 6.98 12.13 -34.65
C SER A 887 7.71 12.56 -35.92
N ASP A 888 9.03 12.43 -35.92
CA ASP A 888 9.89 12.77 -37.06
C ASP A 888 9.89 11.72 -38.16
N ASP A 889 9.55 10.47 -37.85
CA ASP A 889 9.69 9.30 -38.72
C ASP A 889 8.42 8.43 -38.76
N GLY A 890 7.35 8.84 -38.08
CA GLY A 890 6.09 8.09 -37.99
C GLY A 890 6.14 6.87 -37.08
N LEU A 891 7.22 6.67 -36.31
CA LEU A 891 7.41 5.54 -35.41
C LEU A 891 7.80 6.00 -33.99
N ASN A 892 8.84 6.83 -33.87
CA ASN A 892 9.36 7.31 -32.60
C ASN A 892 8.57 8.55 -32.14
N GLY A 893 8.31 8.67 -30.83
CA GLY A 893 7.57 9.80 -30.27
C GLY A 893 6.04 9.72 -30.40
N ILE A 894 5.48 8.51 -30.56
CA ILE A 894 4.02 8.29 -30.58
C ILE A 894 3.55 7.61 -29.30
N THR A 895 4.17 6.50 -28.91
CA THR A 895 3.92 5.79 -27.65
C THR A 895 5.14 5.87 -26.74
N ASN A 896 4.93 5.71 -25.43
CA ASN A 896 6.02 5.71 -24.43
C ASN A 896 6.93 6.94 -24.56
N ILE A 897 6.31 8.12 -24.76
CA ILE A 897 7.02 9.36 -25.09
C ILE A 897 7.90 9.77 -23.89
N PRO A 898 9.22 9.95 -24.09
CA PRO A 898 10.11 10.41 -23.02
C PRO A 898 9.69 11.77 -22.47
N GLU A 899 9.89 11.97 -21.17
CA GLU A 899 9.50 13.20 -20.46
C GLU A 899 10.01 14.48 -21.16
N ALA A 900 11.26 14.48 -21.62
CA ALA A 900 11.89 15.61 -22.29
C ALA A 900 11.28 15.99 -23.66
N ASN A 901 10.42 15.14 -24.22
CA ASN A 901 9.71 15.38 -25.48
C ASN A 901 8.30 15.93 -25.27
N TRP A 902 7.83 15.99 -24.03
CA TRP A 902 6.67 16.80 -23.66
C TRP A 902 7.10 18.27 -23.52
N SER A 903 6.22 19.20 -23.86
CA SER A 903 6.50 20.64 -23.73
C SER A 903 7.67 21.14 -24.58
N VAL A 904 7.78 20.60 -25.80
CA VAL A 904 8.69 21.09 -26.84
C VAL A 904 7.86 21.78 -27.93
N HIS A 905 8.06 23.08 -28.11
CA HIS A 905 7.31 23.91 -29.03
C HIS A 905 8.18 24.32 -30.23
N PRO A 906 7.95 23.72 -31.41
CA PRO A 906 8.68 24.07 -32.62
C PRO A 906 8.32 25.46 -33.13
N ARG A 907 9.33 26.18 -33.63
CA ARG A 907 9.17 27.52 -34.21
C ARG A 907 9.26 27.48 -35.73
N ARG A 908 8.66 28.47 -36.39
CA ARG A 908 8.70 28.64 -37.86
C ARG A 908 10.14 28.70 -38.38
N SER A 909 10.32 28.31 -39.64
CA SER A 909 11.57 28.47 -40.40
C SER A 909 12.81 27.83 -39.77
N GLY A 910 12.65 26.79 -38.93
CA GLY A 910 13.76 26.07 -38.32
C GLY A 910 14.45 26.81 -37.17
N ALA A 911 13.83 27.87 -36.62
CA ALA A 911 14.33 28.51 -35.40
C ALA A 911 14.33 27.53 -34.22
N ALA A 912 15.25 27.75 -33.27
CA ALA A 912 15.40 26.87 -32.11
C ALA A 912 14.06 26.71 -31.35
N PRO A 913 13.62 25.47 -31.04
CA PRO A 913 12.38 25.24 -30.33
C PRO A 913 12.45 25.74 -28.90
N VAL A 914 11.31 26.11 -28.33
CA VAL A 914 11.20 26.33 -26.88
C VAL A 914 11.02 24.97 -26.21
N LYS A 915 11.75 24.72 -25.12
CA LYS A 915 11.71 23.47 -24.36
C LYS A 915 11.36 23.73 -22.90
N GLY A 916 10.69 22.78 -22.26
CA GLY A 916 10.37 22.84 -20.82
C GLY A 916 9.36 23.94 -20.47
N PHE A 917 8.52 24.33 -21.43
CA PHE A 917 7.45 25.30 -21.24
C PHE A 917 6.15 24.70 -21.79
N PRO A 918 5.16 24.39 -20.91
CA PRO A 918 3.87 23.82 -21.31
C PRO A 918 3.03 24.72 -22.20
N ALA A 919 2.09 24.10 -22.92
CA ALA A 919 1.12 24.82 -23.74
C ALA A 919 0.18 25.68 -22.88
N ILE A 920 -0.23 25.16 -21.71
CA ILE A 920 -0.91 25.92 -20.65
C ILE A 920 -0.39 25.44 -19.29
N ASN A 921 -0.18 26.36 -18.34
CA ASN A 921 -0.01 26.05 -16.92
C ASN A 921 -1.06 26.80 -16.10
N ILE A 922 -1.91 26.06 -15.39
CA ILE A 922 -2.97 26.62 -14.53
C ILE A 922 -2.50 26.47 -13.09
N PHE A 923 -2.14 27.58 -12.45
CA PHE A 923 -1.66 27.56 -11.07
C PHE A 923 -2.80 27.34 -10.09
N GLY A 924 -2.48 26.85 -8.89
CA GLY A 924 -3.38 26.84 -7.74
C GLY A 924 -4.04 28.20 -7.50
N GLY A 925 -3.33 29.29 -7.78
CA GLY A 925 -3.83 30.67 -7.81
C GLY A 925 -2.78 31.63 -8.35
N GLY A 926 -3.11 32.91 -8.53
CA GLY A 926 -2.21 33.90 -9.11
C GLY A 926 -2.20 33.94 -10.66
N GLY A 927 -3.15 33.29 -11.33
CA GLY A 927 -3.32 33.30 -12.79
C GLY A 927 -2.83 32.03 -13.50
N TYR A 928 -2.36 32.17 -14.75
CA TYR A 928 -1.91 31.03 -15.58
C TYR A 928 -0.77 31.44 -16.52
N ARG A 929 -0.14 30.47 -17.20
CA ARG A 929 0.79 30.73 -18.33
C ARG A 929 0.28 30.08 -19.61
N ILE A 930 0.60 30.68 -20.74
CA ILE A 930 0.29 30.17 -22.08
C ILE A 930 1.57 30.04 -22.92
N GLY A 931 1.69 28.94 -23.65
CA GLY A 931 2.84 28.54 -24.47
C GLY A 931 2.95 29.25 -25.81
N PHE A 932 1.86 29.82 -26.31
CA PHE A 932 1.78 30.41 -27.66
C PHE A 932 1.11 31.77 -27.60
N LEU A 933 1.51 32.67 -28.50
CA LEU A 933 0.94 34.00 -28.60
C LEU A 933 -0.48 33.93 -29.17
N GLU A 934 -1.45 34.54 -28.49
CA GLU A 934 -2.87 34.50 -28.88
C GLU A 934 -3.13 35.21 -30.22
N THR A 935 -2.31 36.20 -30.58
CA THR A 935 -2.39 36.90 -31.87
C THR A 935 -1.63 36.18 -32.99
N ASP A 936 -0.73 35.25 -32.67
CA ASP A 936 0.04 34.47 -33.64
C ASP A 936 0.35 33.06 -33.11
N LYS A 937 -0.49 32.10 -33.46
CA LYS A 937 -0.45 30.71 -33.01
C LYS A 937 0.89 29.98 -33.18
N ASP A 938 1.74 30.38 -34.12
CA ASP A 938 3.04 29.72 -34.32
C ASP A 938 4.21 30.41 -33.59
N SER A 939 3.93 31.49 -32.87
CA SER A 939 4.92 32.19 -32.06
C SER A 939 4.94 31.59 -30.65
N ALA A 940 5.80 30.59 -30.46
CA ALA A 940 6.04 29.96 -29.16
C ALA A 940 6.71 30.94 -28.17
N LEU A 941 6.05 31.14 -27.04
CA LEU A 941 6.50 31.95 -25.91
C LEU A 941 7.49 31.15 -25.05
N ALA A 942 8.28 31.85 -24.25
CA ALA A 942 9.27 31.25 -23.35
C ALA A 942 9.01 31.70 -21.91
N LYS A 943 9.58 30.96 -20.95
CA LYS A 943 9.52 31.30 -19.52
C LYS A 943 9.97 32.74 -19.27
N GLU A 944 9.36 33.37 -18.26
CA GLU A 944 9.60 34.77 -17.94
C GLU A 944 11.07 34.97 -17.53
N SER A 945 11.67 36.10 -17.94
CA SER A 945 13.06 36.43 -17.64
C SER A 945 13.23 37.94 -17.48
N GLY A 946 13.89 38.35 -16.39
CA GLY A 946 14.10 39.77 -16.07
C GLY A 946 12.78 40.51 -15.86
N THR A 947 12.50 41.51 -16.71
CA THR A 947 11.27 42.33 -16.67
C THR A 947 10.17 41.86 -17.65
N ASN A 948 10.40 40.79 -18.42
CA ASN A 948 9.50 40.37 -19.49
C ASN A 948 8.53 39.25 -19.03
N ILE A 949 7.25 39.59 -18.94
CA ILE A 949 6.14 38.71 -18.54
C ILE A 949 5.82 37.63 -19.59
N ASN A 950 6.17 37.84 -20.86
CA ASN A 950 6.05 36.88 -21.97
C ASN A 950 4.75 36.03 -21.96
N GLY A 951 4.80 34.77 -21.54
CA GLY A 951 3.65 33.85 -21.49
C GLY A 951 2.79 33.91 -20.22
N LEU A 952 3.21 34.61 -19.17
CA LEU A 952 2.44 34.72 -17.93
C LEU A 952 1.23 35.64 -18.10
N ARG A 953 0.08 35.19 -17.61
CA ARG A 953 -1.17 35.93 -17.46
C ARG A 953 -1.49 36.00 -15.97
N ALA A 954 -0.71 36.82 -15.26
CA ALA A 954 -0.82 36.97 -13.81
C ALA A 954 -2.16 37.60 -13.42
N SER A 955 -2.79 37.06 -12.38
CA SER A 955 -3.99 37.64 -11.77
C SER A 955 -3.77 37.78 -10.28
N ILE A 956 -3.63 39.02 -9.80
CA ILE A 956 -3.47 39.32 -8.37
C ILE A 956 -4.75 39.09 -7.55
N PHE A 957 -5.89 38.89 -8.23
CA PHE A 957 -7.19 38.65 -7.61
C PHE A 957 -7.63 37.19 -7.71
N ASP A 958 -6.74 36.31 -8.17
CA ASP A 958 -6.99 34.87 -8.28
C ASP A 958 -6.45 34.18 -7.03
N ASP A 959 -7.33 33.87 -6.11
CA ASP A 959 -7.05 33.21 -4.82
C ASP A 959 -6.99 31.69 -4.93
N GLY A 960 -7.51 31.13 -6.02
CA GLY A 960 -7.46 29.69 -6.30
C GLY A 960 -8.73 28.93 -5.97
N ILE A 961 -9.72 29.58 -5.36
CA ILE A 961 -11.00 28.99 -5.03
C ILE A 961 -11.98 29.28 -6.18
N ASP A 962 -12.43 28.24 -6.86
CA ASP A 962 -13.30 28.38 -8.02
C ASP A 962 -14.73 27.91 -7.71
N HIS A 963 -15.68 28.84 -7.71
CA HIS A 963 -17.12 28.55 -7.65
C HIS A 963 -17.74 28.16 -9.01
N GLU A 964 -16.93 28.24 -10.07
CA GLU A 964 -17.30 27.92 -11.44
C GLU A 964 -16.08 27.36 -12.19
N PHE A 965 -16.34 26.50 -13.17
CA PHE A 965 -15.32 26.14 -14.14
C PHE A 965 -14.81 27.38 -14.92
N LYS A 966 -13.48 27.50 -14.97
CA LYS A 966 -12.75 28.43 -15.82
C LYS A 966 -12.33 27.70 -17.09
N LYS A 967 -12.63 28.27 -18.25
CA LYS A 967 -12.30 27.67 -19.55
C LYS A 967 -11.02 28.31 -20.11
N TYR A 968 -10.07 27.47 -20.48
CA TYR A 968 -8.78 27.86 -21.03
C TYR A 968 -8.67 27.38 -22.47
N PHE A 969 -8.14 28.24 -23.34
CA PHE A 969 -7.99 27.97 -24.77
C PHE A 969 -6.52 28.10 -25.16
N VAL A 970 -6.03 27.15 -25.98
CA VAL A 970 -4.72 27.23 -26.62
C VAL A 970 -4.81 26.79 -28.07
N THR A 971 -4.29 27.61 -28.97
CA THR A 971 -4.23 27.28 -30.40
C THR A 971 -3.23 26.15 -30.64
N ILE A 972 -3.59 25.16 -31.45
CA ILE A 972 -2.66 24.14 -31.95
C ILE A 972 -1.88 24.76 -33.12
N PRO A 973 -0.56 24.97 -33.00
CA PRO A 973 0.21 25.67 -34.04
C PRO A 973 0.28 24.89 -35.35
N ASP A 974 0.37 25.60 -36.47
CA ASP A 974 0.58 25.01 -37.80
C ASP A 974 1.94 24.34 -37.89
N THR A 975 2.91 24.71 -37.05
CA THR A 975 4.18 23.99 -36.94
C THR A 975 4.00 22.54 -36.54
N PHE A 976 2.98 22.20 -35.72
CA PHE A 976 2.65 20.81 -35.39
C PHE A 976 1.89 20.12 -36.53
N ILE A 977 0.99 20.84 -37.22
CA ILE A 977 0.14 20.30 -38.28
C ILE A 977 0.92 20.03 -39.58
N ARG A 978 1.90 20.88 -39.89
CA ARG A 978 2.78 20.76 -41.06
C ARG A 978 4.05 19.96 -40.78
N TRP A 979 4.08 19.22 -39.67
CA TRP A 979 5.26 18.42 -39.34
C TRP A 979 5.59 17.45 -40.47
N LYS A 980 6.89 17.23 -40.68
CA LYS A 980 7.40 16.31 -41.71
C LYS A 980 6.86 14.89 -41.50
N ASN A 981 6.91 14.09 -42.57
CA ASN A 981 6.55 12.66 -42.54
C ASN A 981 5.18 12.37 -41.92
N GLU A 982 4.20 13.26 -42.13
CA GLU A 982 2.85 13.13 -41.60
C GLU A 982 2.77 13.04 -40.06
N GLY A 983 3.73 13.63 -39.32
CA GLY A 983 3.74 13.60 -37.85
C GLY A 983 2.45 14.09 -37.19
N ALA A 984 1.72 14.99 -37.87
CA ALA A 984 0.40 15.49 -37.46
C ALA A 984 -0.69 14.41 -37.35
N ARG A 985 -0.53 13.23 -37.98
CA ARG A 985 -1.49 12.12 -37.87
C ARG A 985 -1.51 11.47 -36.49
N ASN A 986 -0.52 11.76 -35.67
CA ASN A 986 -0.34 11.17 -34.35
C ASN A 986 -0.13 12.27 -33.30
N PHE A 987 -0.80 13.42 -33.44
CA PHE A 987 -0.74 14.49 -32.45
C PHE A 987 -1.20 13.98 -31.09
N ARG A 988 -0.49 14.37 -30.02
CA ARG A 988 -0.83 13.99 -28.64
C ARG A 988 -0.67 15.18 -27.71
N PHE A 989 -1.49 15.19 -26.68
CA PHE A 989 -1.36 16.10 -25.54
C PHE A 989 -1.59 15.34 -24.23
N ARG A 990 -1.20 15.93 -23.12
CA ARG A 990 -1.50 15.42 -21.78
C ARG A 990 -1.94 16.50 -20.83
N LEU A 991 -2.66 16.08 -19.80
CA LEU A 991 -2.97 16.84 -18.59
C LEU A 991 -2.16 16.21 -17.46
N HIS A 992 -1.37 16.99 -16.75
CA HIS A 992 -0.49 16.48 -15.69
C HIS A 992 -0.49 17.42 -14.49
N VAL A 993 -0.78 16.86 -13.32
CA VAL A 993 -0.68 17.55 -12.03
C VAL A 993 0.76 17.53 -11.55
N PHE A 994 1.28 18.71 -11.22
CA PHE A 994 2.52 18.87 -10.48
C PHE A 994 2.18 19.57 -9.16
N ALA A 995 2.01 18.76 -8.13
CA ALA A 995 1.63 19.17 -6.78
C ALA A 995 2.59 18.55 -5.75
N GLN A 996 2.74 19.15 -4.57
CA GLN A 996 3.63 18.67 -3.50
C GLN A 996 2.90 18.46 -2.17
N ASP A 997 3.42 17.59 -1.30
CA ASP A 997 3.03 17.63 0.11
C ASP A 997 3.66 18.88 0.74
N ASP A 998 2.89 19.96 0.81
CA ASP A 998 3.37 21.25 1.28
C ASP A 998 3.45 21.33 2.81
N LYS A 999 3.05 20.25 3.50
CA LYS A 999 3.18 20.08 4.95
C LYS A 999 4.63 20.22 5.42
N LYS A 1000 4.84 21.06 6.44
CA LYS A 1000 6.16 21.20 7.07
C LYS A 1000 6.38 20.14 8.15
N PRO A 1001 7.60 19.58 8.29
CA PRO A 1001 7.89 18.44 9.18
C PRO A 1001 8.07 18.85 10.66
N LEU A 1002 7.20 19.73 11.20
CA LEU A 1002 7.27 20.18 12.59
C LEU A 1002 5.98 19.85 13.36
N PRO A 1003 6.05 19.60 14.69
CA PRO A 1003 4.86 19.35 15.51
C PRO A 1003 3.93 20.57 15.52
N GLY A 1004 2.65 20.38 15.18
CA GLY A 1004 1.64 21.44 15.15
C GLY A 1004 1.52 22.19 13.81
N CYS A 1005 2.14 21.68 12.74
CA CYS A 1005 1.92 22.21 11.39
C CYS A 1005 0.51 21.90 10.88
N ILE A 1006 0.00 22.84 10.08
CA ILE A 1006 -1.25 22.72 9.31
C ILE A 1006 -1.09 21.51 8.36
N GLU A 1007 -2.07 20.61 8.37
CA GLU A 1007 -2.10 19.46 7.47
C GLU A 1007 -2.29 19.96 6.04
N ASP A 1008 -1.77 19.21 5.08
CA ASP A 1008 -1.94 19.49 3.67
C ASP A 1008 -3.00 18.56 3.07
N ASP A 1009 -3.79 19.04 2.10
CA ASP A 1009 -4.90 18.26 1.54
C ASP A 1009 -4.45 17.28 0.45
N ALA A 1010 -5.03 17.33 -0.74
CA ALA A 1010 -4.66 16.46 -1.86
C ALA A 1010 -4.42 17.24 -3.15
N ASP A 1011 -4.65 18.55 -3.16
CA ASP A 1011 -4.42 19.44 -4.31
C ASP A 1011 -5.35 19.14 -5.49
N ASP A 1012 -6.66 19.12 -5.20
CA ASP A 1012 -7.68 18.70 -6.16
C ASP A 1012 -7.87 19.70 -7.32
N PHE A 1013 -7.73 19.20 -8.55
CA PHE A 1013 -8.16 19.84 -9.80
C PHE A 1013 -9.32 19.05 -10.42
N LEU A 1014 -10.44 19.72 -10.64
CA LEU A 1014 -11.57 19.17 -11.39
C LEU A 1014 -11.48 19.62 -12.84
N VAL A 1015 -11.51 18.69 -13.78
CA VAL A 1015 -11.38 18.93 -15.21
C VAL A 1015 -12.59 18.39 -15.96
N ASP A 1016 -13.09 19.19 -16.90
CA ASP A 1016 -14.22 18.83 -17.75
C ASP A 1016 -14.15 19.54 -19.12
N ASN A 1017 -14.98 19.11 -20.07
CA ASN A 1017 -15.11 19.66 -21.43
C ASN A 1017 -13.75 19.91 -22.11
N VAL A 1018 -13.01 18.82 -22.35
CA VAL A 1018 -11.74 18.80 -23.09
C VAL A 1018 -12.02 18.55 -24.58
N TYR A 1019 -11.93 19.61 -25.39
CA TYR A 1019 -12.32 19.59 -26.79
C TYR A 1019 -11.22 20.12 -27.71
N ILE A 1020 -10.99 19.44 -28.84
CA ILE A 1020 -10.25 19.99 -29.98
C ILE A 1020 -11.26 20.50 -31.00
N THR A 1021 -11.29 21.81 -31.17
CA THR A 1021 -12.24 22.51 -32.01
C THR A 1021 -11.55 22.90 -33.31
N VAL A 1022 -12.07 22.38 -34.42
CA VAL A 1022 -11.64 22.70 -35.79
C VAL A 1022 -12.61 23.75 -36.36
N PRO A 1023 -12.15 24.72 -37.19
CA PRO A 1023 -13.05 25.65 -37.84
C PRO A 1023 -14.12 24.92 -38.68
N LYS A 1024 -15.37 24.98 -38.20
CA LYS A 1024 -16.57 24.41 -38.85
C LYS A 1024 -17.53 25.54 -39.21
N GLU A 1025 -18.39 25.37 -40.21
CA GLU A 1025 -19.32 26.41 -40.69
C GLU A 1025 -20.43 26.82 -39.68
N VAL A 1026 -20.53 26.15 -38.53
CA VAL A 1026 -21.62 26.30 -37.56
C VAL A 1026 -21.06 26.59 -36.16
N PRO A 1027 -21.59 27.59 -35.42
CA PRO A 1027 -21.16 27.88 -34.06
C PRO A 1027 -21.64 26.83 -33.03
N ASP A 1028 -20.93 26.74 -31.90
CA ASP A 1028 -21.22 25.83 -30.77
C ASP A 1028 -21.32 26.65 -29.48
N ILE A 1029 -22.53 26.83 -28.93
CA ILE A 1029 -22.75 27.71 -27.77
C ILE A 1029 -23.14 26.92 -26.52
N GLU A 1030 -22.25 26.92 -25.54
CA GLU A 1030 -22.42 26.23 -24.25
C GLU A 1030 -22.89 27.18 -23.15
N VAL A 1031 -23.79 26.71 -22.28
CA VAL A 1031 -24.14 27.36 -21.01
C VAL A 1031 -23.28 26.81 -19.88
N ASN A 1032 -22.24 27.56 -19.49
CA ASN A 1032 -21.28 27.12 -18.48
C ASN A 1032 -21.86 27.13 -17.05
N SER A 1033 -22.49 28.23 -16.63
CA SER A 1033 -22.97 28.39 -15.26
C SER A 1033 -24.08 29.44 -15.18
N ILE A 1034 -24.85 29.36 -14.10
CA ILE A 1034 -25.93 30.31 -13.79
C ILE A 1034 -25.83 30.62 -12.31
N ASN A 1035 -25.55 31.88 -11.98
CA ASN A 1035 -25.29 32.28 -10.62
C ASN A 1035 -26.21 33.40 -10.16
N LEU A 1036 -26.77 33.20 -8.97
CA LEU A 1036 -27.44 34.24 -8.20
C LEU A 1036 -26.38 34.95 -7.36
N ARG A 1037 -26.24 36.27 -7.52
CA ARG A 1037 -25.35 37.04 -6.65
C ARG A 1037 -26.02 37.26 -5.29
N TRP A 1038 -25.84 36.30 -4.39
CA TRP A 1038 -26.42 36.29 -3.05
C TRP A 1038 -25.41 35.82 -2.00
N PRO A 1039 -24.73 36.75 -1.30
CA PRO A 1039 -23.62 36.42 -0.38
C PRO A 1039 -24.10 36.05 1.03
N TYR A 1040 -25.40 35.94 1.26
CA TYR A 1040 -25.96 35.77 2.61
C TYR A 1040 -26.48 34.35 2.81
N THR A 1041 -26.09 33.70 3.90
CA THR A 1041 -26.72 32.46 4.36
C THR A 1041 -28.14 32.71 4.89
N MET A 1042 -28.44 33.95 5.29
CA MET A 1042 -29.77 34.42 5.66
C MET A 1042 -29.89 35.94 5.49
N ALA A 1043 -31.04 36.44 5.05
CA ALA A 1043 -31.33 37.88 5.05
C ALA A 1043 -32.81 38.19 5.32
N PRO A 1044 -33.15 39.43 5.72
CA PRO A 1044 -34.54 39.85 5.83
C PRO A 1044 -35.27 39.82 4.47
N ALA A 1045 -36.51 39.32 4.48
CA ALA A 1045 -37.34 39.21 3.27
C ALA A 1045 -37.52 40.55 2.53
N SER A 1046 -37.48 41.69 3.25
CA SER A 1046 -37.58 43.03 2.66
C SER A 1046 -36.40 43.39 1.75
N GLN A 1047 -35.28 42.68 1.85
CA GLN A 1047 -34.03 42.95 1.16
C GLN A 1047 -33.82 42.05 -0.08
N ALA A 1048 -34.58 40.96 -0.17
CA ALA A 1048 -34.57 40.01 -1.29
C ALA A 1048 -35.51 40.42 -2.45
N THR A 1049 -35.54 41.72 -2.80
CA THR A 1049 -36.45 42.25 -3.84
C THR A 1049 -35.82 42.39 -5.22
N ASN A 1050 -34.49 42.32 -5.32
CA ASN A 1050 -33.74 42.59 -6.54
C ASN A 1050 -32.44 41.74 -6.60
N ILE A 1051 -32.58 40.41 -6.57
CA ILE A 1051 -31.44 39.49 -6.61
C ILE A 1051 -30.88 39.43 -8.05
N PRO A 1052 -29.61 39.83 -8.28
CA PRO A 1052 -29.01 39.75 -9.61
C PRO A 1052 -28.79 38.30 -10.04
N ILE A 1053 -29.06 38.01 -11.32
CA ILE A 1053 -28.81 36.72 -11.95
C ILE A 1053 -27.83 36.94 -13.09
N ASN A 1054 -26.79 36.12 -13.16
CA ASN A 1054 -25.84 36.14 -14.26
C ASN A 1054 -25.72 34.75 -14.87
N VAL A 1055 -25.62 34.70 -16.20
CA VAL A 1055 -25.40 33.46 -16.95
C VAL A 1055 -24.08 33.58 -17.68
N LYS A 1056 -23.21 32.59 -17.54
CA LYS A 1056 -21.97 32.50 -18.28
C LYS A 1056 -22.16 31.58 -19.47
N ILE A 1057 -21.86 32.07 -20.66
CA ILE A 1057 -21.93 31.31 -21.90
C ILE A 1057 -20.57 31.32 -22.60
N SER A 1058 -20.27 30.25 -23.34
CA SER A 1058 -19.04 30.12 -24.13
C SER A 1058 -19.36 29.78 -25.57
N ASN A 1059 -18.62 30.38 -26.50
CA ASN A 1059 -18.61 29.95 -27.89
C ASN A 1059 -17.40 29.04 -28.08
N ASN A 1060 -17.68 27.73 -28.18
CA ASN A 1060 -16.68 26.68 -28.32
C ASN A 1060 -16.21 26.51 -29.77
N SER A 1061 -16.76 27.26 -30.70
CA SER A 1061 -16.33 27.26 -32.09
C SER A 1061 -15.35 28.40 -32.37
N SER A 1062 -14.61 28.29 -33.48
CA SER A 1062 -13.79 29.39 -34.00
C SER A 1062 -14.58 30.40 -34.84
N ILE A 1063 -15.92 30.28 -34.94
CA ILE A 1063 -16.78 31.16 -35.74
C ILE A 1063 -17.67 32.00 -34.84
N ASN A 1064 -17.88 33.26 -35.23
CA ASN A 1064 -18.77 34.16 -34.49
C ASN A 1064 -20.24 33.78 -34.69
N ALA A 1065 -21.01 33.72 -33.61
CA ALA A 1065 -22.46 33.53 -33.66
C ALA A 1065 -23.18 34.87 -33.82
N ALA A 1066 -24.00 35.03 -34.86
CA ALA A 1066 -24.62 36.31 -35.21
C ALA A 1066 -25.62 36.83 -34.16
N ASN A 1067 -26.46 35.95 -33.59
CA ASN A 1067 -27.42 36.30 -32.54
C ASN A 1067 -27.71 35.08 -31.65
N VAL A 1068 -27.55 35.25 -30.35
CA VAL A 1068 -27.76 34.22 -29.32
C VAL A 1068 -28.74 34.76 -28.29
N THR A 1069 -29.85 34.07 -28.05
CA THR A 1069 -30.83 34.44 -27.01
C THR A 1069 -30.60 33.59 -25.77
N VAL A 1070 -30.30 34.21 -24.64
CA VAL A 1070 -30.20 33.53 -23.33
C VAL A 1070 -31.52 33.67 -22.60
N LYS A 1071 -32.11 32.55 -22.20
CA LYS A 1071 -33.38 32.47 -21.47
C LYS A 1071 -33.15 31.89 -20.08
N VAL A 1072 -33.59 32.58 -19.03
CA VAL A 1072 -33.56 32.06 -17.65
C VAL A 1072 -34.96 31.79 -17.13
N ARG A 1073 -35.13 30.66 -16.46
CA ARG A 1073 -36.33 30.24 -15.74
C ARG A 1073 -35.99 29.90 -14.29
N ILE A 1074 -36.83 30.32 -13.35
CA ILE A 1074 -36.74 29.89 -11.94
C ILE A 1074 -38.02 29.17 -11.56
N PHE A 1075 -37.88 28.04 -10.89
CA PHE A 1075 -38.97 27.23 -10.36
C PHE A 1075 -38.76 27.05 -8.85
N ARG A 1076 -39.85 26.89 -8.10
CA ARG A 1076 -39.74 26.33 -6.74
C ARG A 1076 -39.42 24.86 -6.85
N SER A 1077 -38.53 24.37 -6.00
CA SER A 1077 -38.11 22.97 -6.01
C SER A 1077 -37.89 22.43 -4.61
N ASP A 1078 -37.76 21.12 -4.53
CA ASP A 1078 -37.13 20.47 -3.38
C ASP A 1078 -35.57 20.56 -3.49
N PRO A 1079 -34.84 20.18 -2.43
CA PRO A 1079 -33.37 20.09 -2.47
C PRO A 1079 -32.79 19.08 -3.47
N LYS A 1080 -33.61 18.20 -4.04
CA LYS A 1080 -33.21 17.20 -5.05
C LYS A 1080 -33.43 17.70 -6.48
N GLY A 1081 -33.91 18.93 -6.65
CA GLY A 1081 -34.17 19.54 -7.96
C GLY A 1081 -35.52 19.16 -8.58
N ASN A 1082 -36.40 18.44 -7.87
CA ASN A 1082 -37.76 18.22 -8.36
C ASN A 1082 -38.54 19.53 -8.23
N HIS A 1083 -39.04 20.05 -9.34
CA HIS A 1083 -39.59 21.40 -9.39
C HIS A 1083 -41.02 21.46 -9.96
N GLU A 1084 -41.70 22.56 -9.67
CA GLU A 1084 -43.04 22.86 -10.21
C GLU A 1084 -43.02 22.95 -11.76
N GLN A 1085 -44.16 22.74 -12.41
CA GLN A 1085 -44.24 22.80 -13.89
C GLN A 1085 -44.08 24.22 -14.45
N ASP A 1086 -44.61 25.23 -13.75
CA ASP A 1086 -44.60 26.62 -14.21
C ASP A 1086 -43.49 27.44 -13.53
N PRO A 1087 -42.71 28.23 -14.29
CA PRO A 1087 -41.67 29.07 -13.71
C PRO A 1087 -42.24 30.33 -13.05
N ILE A 1088 -41.76 30.66 -11.86
CA ILE A 1088 -42.06 31.91 -11.13
C ILE A 1088 -41.31 33.13 -11.70
N TYR A 1089 -40.27 32.90 -12.48
CA TYR A 1089 -39.50 33.91 -13.21
C TYR A 1089 -39.14 33.36 -14.59
N CYS A 1090 -39.35 34.13 -15.64
CA CYS A 1090 -38.95 33.79 -17.01
C CYS A 1090 -38.59 35.07 -17.77
N ARG A 1091 -37.31 35.23 -18.13
CA ARG A 1091 -36.79 36.39 -18.88
C ARG A 1091 -35.79 35.96 -19.93
N ILE A 1092 -35.58 36.82 -20.93
CA ILE A 1092 -34.66 36.60 -22.04
C ILE A 1092 -33.76 37.81 -22.23
N GLU A 1093 -32.53 37.57 -22.68
CA GLU A 1093 -31.58 38.59 -23.11
C GLU A 1093 -30.94 38.16 -24.43
N ASN A 1094 -30.57 39.11 -25.29
CA ASN A 1094 -29.96 38.83 -26.58
C ASN A 1094 -28.50 39.28 -26.61
N VAL A 1095 -27.64 38.40 -27.10
CA VAL A 1095 -26.23 38.64 -27.36
C VAL A 1095 -26.01 38.71 -28.86
N GLY A 1096 -25.67 39.89 -29.35
CA GLY A 1096 -25.31 40.10 -30.76
C GLY A 1096 -23.83 39.83 -31.03
N ASN A 1097 -23.54 39.13 -32.13
CA ASN A 1097 -22.18 38.87 -32.63
C ASN A 1097 -21.21 38.28 -31.58
N PHE A 1098 -21.55 37.13 -31.03
CA PHE A 1098 -20.75 36.44 -30.02
C PHE A 1098 -19.50 35.80 -30.65
N ILE A 1099 -18.33 36.33 -30.31
CA ILE A 1099 -17.04 35.96 -30.88
C ILE A 1099 -16.66 34.51 -30.54
N GLY A 1100 -16.12 33.77 -31.51
CA GLY A 1100 -15.60 32.41 -31.31
C GLY A 1100 -14.43 32.33 -30.32
N GLY A 1101 -14.31 31.19 -29.61
CA GLY A 1101 -13.24 30.94 -28.64
C GLY A 1101 -13.27 31.83 -27.40
N LYS A 1102 -14.45 32.36 -27.04
CA LYS A 1102 -14.62 33.28 -25.90
C LYS A 1102 -15.79 32.91 -25.02
N SER A 1103 -15.68 33.29 -23.75
CA SER A 1103 -16.75 33.24 -22.76
C SER A 1103 -17.16 34.66 -22.36
N ILE A 1104 -18.45 34.87 -22.11
CA ILE A 1104 -18.99 36.14 -21.60
C ILE A 1104 -19.99 35.90 -20.47
N GLU A 1105 -20.12 36.88 -19.59
CA GLU A 1105 -21.16 36.92 -18.55
C GLU A 1105 -22.32 37.78 -19.05
N VAL A 1106 -23.52 37.19 -19.11
CA VAL A 1106 -24.75 37.85 -19.54
C VAL A 1106 -25.58 38.18 -18.29
N PRO A 1107 -25.72 39.48 -17.94
CA PRO A 1107 -26.56 39.89 -16.83
C PRO A 1107 -28.04 39.76 -17.22
N MET A 1108 -28.81 39.05 -16.42
CA MET A 1108 -30.24 38.90 -16.62
C MET A 1108 -31.02 39.89 -15.74
N PRO A 1109 -32.29 40.21 -16.07
CA PRO A 1109 -33.13 41.01 -15.18
C PRO A 1109 -33.17 40.41 -13.77
N ALA A 1110 -33.08 41.25 -12.74
CA ALA A 1110 -33.01 40.76 -11.38
C ALA A 1110 -34.34 40.11 -10.92
N TRP A 1111 -34.24 39.14 -10.01
CA TRP A 1111 -35.38 38.40 -9.47
C TRP A 1111 -35.85 38.97 -8.13
N ASN A 1112 -37.17 39.15 -8.01
CA ASN A 1112 -37.82 39.56 -6.78
C ASN A 1112 -38.26 38.33 -5.97
N ALA A 1113 -37.34 37.78 -5.20
CA ALA A 1113 -37.56 36.56 -4.43
C ALA A 1113 -38.59 36.75 -3.30
N ARG A 1114 -38.74 37.98 -2.75
CA ARG A 1114 -39.77 38.31 -1.74
C ARG A 1114 -41.19 37.95 -2.19
N LYS A 1115 -41.49 38.08 -3.48
CA LYS A 1115 -42.83 37.79 -4.02
C LYS A 1115 -43.06 36.31 -4.32
N SER A 1116 -41.99 35.53 -4.45
CA SER A 1116 -42.07 34.12 -4.85
C SER A 1116 -41.84 33.15 -3.71
N GLN A 1117 -41.11 33.55 -2.66
CA GLN A 1117 -40.87 32.71 -1.49
C GLN A 1117 -42.12 32.57 -0.63
N THR A 1118 -42.43 31.33 -0.24
CA THR A 1118 -43.64 30.99 0.53
C THR A 1118 -43.36 30.62 1.98
N ASP A 1119 -42.11 30.32 2.32
CA ASP A 1119 -41.68 29.91 3.67
C ASP A 1119 -40.34 30.58 4.04
N THR A 1120 -39.94 30.49 5.31
CA THR A 1120 -38.64 30.91 5.86
C THR A 1120 -37.45 30.29 5.13
N ILE A 1121 -37.57 29.06 4.63
CA ILE A 1121 -36.54 28.41 3.81
C ILE A 1121 -37.23 27.85 2.57
N THR A 1122 -36.71 28.15 1.39
CA THR A 1122 -37.24 27.60 0.13
C THR A 1122 -36.10 27.33 -0.83
N THR A 1123 -36.16 26.19 -1.52
CA THR A 1123 -35.19 25.82 -2.56
C THR A 1123 -35.77 26.11 -3.94
N TYR A 1124 -34.89 26.49 -4.87
CA TYR A 1124 -35.24 26.89 -6.22
C TYR A 1124 -34.36 26.18 -7.23
N TYR A 1125 -34.98 25.73 -8.33
CA TYR A 1125 -34.30 25.21 -9.51
C TYR A 1125 -34.23 26.32 -10.55
N ILE A 1126 -33.01 26.71 -10.93
CA ILE A 1126 -32.75 27.85 -11.80
C ILE A 1126 -32.11 27.33 -13.07
N GLN A 1127 -32.79 27.47 -14.19
CA GLN A 1127 -32.36 26.95 -15.48
C GLN A 1127 -32.03 28.09 -16.43
N ALA A 1128 -30.95 27.96 -17.19
CA ALA A 1128 -30.68 28.80 -18.35
C ALA A 1128 -30.57 27.96 -19.60
N ILE A 1129 -31.08 28.52 -20.69
CA ILE A 1129 -31.19 27.90 -21.99
C ILE A 1129 -30.71 28.91 -23.02
N VAL A 1130 -29.80 28.49 -23.88
CA VAL A 1130 -29.45 29.22 -25.09
C VAL A 1130 -30.39 28.82 -26.22
N LEU A 1131 -30.85 29.82 -26.98
CA LEU A 1131 -31.69 29.65 -28.15
C LEU A 1131 -31.03 30.39 -29.31
N MET A 1132 -30.78 29.68 -30.41
CA MET A 1132 -30.24 30.23 -31.64
C MET A 1132 -31.25 30.11 -32.78
N GLN A 1133 -31.29 31.13 -33.65
CA GLN A 1133 -32.05 31.06 -34.91
C GLN A 1133 -31.35 30.20 -35.96
N GLN A 1134 -30.02 30.16 -35.90
CA GLN A 1134 -29.18 29.27 -36.70
C GLN A 1134 -29.00 27.96 -35.93
N LYS A 1135 -28.62 26.89 -36.64
CA LYS A 1135 -28.32 25.60 -36.02
C LYS A 1135 -27.16 25.77 -35.04
N ASP A 1136 -27.31 25.28 -33.82
CA ASP A 1136 -26.20 25.08 -32.87
C ASP A 1136 -25.52 23.73 -33.17
N LEU A 1137 -24.20 23.66 -33.04
CA LEU A 1137 -23.44 22.44 -33.33
C LEU A 1137 -23.76 21.33 -32.34
N ASN A 1138 -23.88 21.64 -31.04
CA ASN A 1138 -24.12 20.67 -29.98
C ASN A 1138 -25.25 21.08 -29.04
N ASN A 1139 -26.48 20.74 -29.41
CA ASN A 1139 -27.66 21.09 -28.63
C ASN A 1139 -27.74 20.52 -27.20
N ILE A 1140 -26.86 19.60 -26.81
CA ILE A 1140 -26.85 19.01 -25.46
C ILE A 1140 -26.23 19.99 -24.44
N ASN A 1141 -25.39 20.92 -24.89
CA ASN A 1141 -24.73 21.91 -24.03
C ASN A 1141 -25.47 23.26 -23.93
N ASP A 1142 -26.58 23.43 -24.67
CA ASP A 1142 -27.42 24.64 -24.69
C ASP A 1142 -28.11 24.94 -23.34
N THR A 1143 -28.15 23.99 -22.41
CA THR A 1143 -28.90 24.12 -21.14
C THR A 1143 -28.05 23.74 -19.94
N ASN A 1144 -28.09 24.57 -18.90
CA ASN A 1144 -27.55 24.25 -17.59
C ASN A 1144 -28.54 24.72 -16.49
N PHE A 1145 -28.29 24.34 -15.24
CA PHE A 1145 -29.09 24.76 -14.10
C PHE A 1145 -28.24 25.01 -12.84
N THR A 1146 -28.85 25.53 -11.79
CA THR A 1146 -28.29 25.49 -10.43
C THR A 1146 -29.43 25.34 -9.43
N ILE A 1147 -29.14 24.72 -8.28
CA ILE A 1147 -30.10 24.57 -7.19
C ILE A 1147 -29.69 25.53 -6.09
N PHE A 1148 -30.57 26.45 -5.75
CA PHE A 1148 -30.28 27.52 -4.80
C PHE A 1148 -31.29 27.51 -3.64
N THR A 1149 -30.79 27.57 -2.41
CA THR A 1149 -31.63 27.65 -1.22
C THR A 1149 -31.58 29.06 -0.65
N LEU A 1150 -32.76 29.68 -0.49
CA LEU A 1150 -32.89 31.02 0.07
C LEU A 1150 -33.54 30.93 1.46
N ARG A 1151 -32.91 31.54 2.46
CA ARG A 1151 -33.39 31.60 3.84
C ARG A 1151 -33.68 33.04 4.25
N PHE A 1152 -34.90 33.26 4.75
CA PHE A 1152 -35.34 34.51 5.35
C PHE A 1152 -35.24 34.46 6.87
N GLY A 1153 -34.77 35.56 7.47
CA GLY A 1153 -34.73 35.75 8.92
C GLY A 1153 -34.71 37.22 9.32
N GLU A 1154 -34.48 37.49 10.61
CA GLU A 1154 -34.57 38.85 11.16
C GLU A 1154 -33.30 39.70 10.93
N SER A 1155 -32.18 39.07 10.56
CA SER A 1155 -30.90 39.73 10.34
C SER A 1155 -30.20 39.20 9.08
N TYR A 1156 -29.18 39.93 8.62
CA TYR A 1156 -28.21 39.39 7.68
C TYR A 1156 -27.26 38.43 8.40
N ALA A 1157 -26.96 37.30 7.78
CA ALA A 1157 -25.91 36.38 8.20
C ALA A 1157 -25.05 36.01 6.98
N TYR A 1158 -23.74 35.97 7.18
CA TYR A 1158 -22.75 35.50 6.20
C TYR A 1158 -22.25 34.08 6.52
N ASP A 1159 -22.35 33.67 7.78
CA ASP A 1159 -21.94 32.36 8.30
C ASP A 1159 -23.13 31.39 8.49
N PRO A 1160 -22.89 30.06 8.53
CA PRO A 1160 -23.88 29.08 8.99
C PRO A 1160 -24.34 29.35 10.43
N ILE A 1161 -25.66 29.36 10.66
CA ILE A 1161 -26.25 29.83 11.92
C ILE A 1161 -25.99 28.81 13.07
N SER A 1162 -25.01 29.08 13.94
CA SER A 1162 -24.86 28.41 15.23
C SER A 1162 -25.42 29.27 16.38
N SER A 1163 -26.73 29.17 16.57
CA SER A 1163 -27.48 29.56 17.78
C SER A 1163 -27.59 31.03 18.23
N ASN A 1164 -26.86 32.02 17.69
CA ASN A 1164 -27.09 33.45 18.03
C ASN A 1164 -26.77 34.41 16.88
N THR A 1165 -27.78 35.11 16.36
CA THR A 1165 -27.62 36.08 15.27
C THR A 1165 -27.22 37.47 15.79
N ARG A 1166 -26.05 37.98 15.39
CA ARG A 1166 -25.67 39.40 15.53
C ARG A 1166 -25.18 39.95 14.19
N SER A 1167 -25.23 41.28 14.04
CA SER A 1167 -24.73 42.00 12.87
C SER A 1167 -23.24 42.26 13.03
N ASP A 1168 -22.41 41.65 12.18
CA ASP A 1168 -20.94 41.62 12.33
C ASP A 1168 -20.21 42.75 11.58
N VAL A 1169 -20.82 43.93 11.39
CA VAL A 1169 -20.18 45.02 10.64
C VAL A 1169 -19.52 46.03 11.59
N SER A 1170 -18.19 46.11 11.59
CA SER A 1170 -17.43 47.23 12.17
C SER A 1170 -16.96 48.24 11.10
N SER A 1171 -16.64 49.48 11.48
CA SER A 1171 -16.32 50.57 10.56
C SER A 1171 -14.95 50.42 9.88
N PHE A 1172 -14.92 50.48 8.54
CA PHE A 1172 -13.71 50.47 7.71
C PHE A 1172 -12.73 51.61 8.04
N THR A 1173 -11.57 51.31 8.62
CA THR A 1173 -10.53 52.33 8.93
C THR A 1173 -9.15 52.09 8.30
N THR A 1174 -8.95 51.06 7.48
CA THR A 1174 -7.63 50.77 6.87
C THR A 1174 -7.68 50.84 5.34
N PRO A 1175 -6.93 51.74 4.67
CA PRO A 1175 -6.82 51.76 3.22
C PRO A 1175 -5.87 50.64 2.74
N GLY A 1176 -6.42 49.62 2.08
CA GLY A 1176 -5.69 48.54 1.40
C GLY A 1176 -6.65 47.68 0.58
N ARG A 1177 -6.24 47.21 -0.61
CA ARG A 1177 -7.09 46.42 -1.53
C ARG A 1177 -6.68 44.94 -1.51
N GLY A 1178 -7.47 44.11 -0.84
CA GLY A 1178 -7.54 42.64 -1.02
C GLY A 1178 -6.49 41.79 -0.29
N LEU A 1179 -6.96 40.80 0.48
CA LEU A 1179 -6.26 39.55 0.86
C LEU A 1179 -4.92 39.69 1.62
N ASN A 1180 -4.93 40.31 2.80
CA ASN A 1180 -3.90 40.07 3.81
C ASN A 1180 -4.54 39.30 4.98
N LEU A 1181 -4.88 38.03 4.77
CA LEU A 1181 -5.18 37.16 5.89
C LEU A 1181 -3.90 36.98 6.72
N PRO A 1182 -3.95 37.18 8.05
CA PRO A 1182 -2.82 36.85 8.92
C PRO A 1182 -2.33 35.43 8.71
N GLY A 1183 -3.20 34.46 8.37
CA GLY A 1183 -2.83 33.07 8.08
C GLY A 1183 -1.82 32.90 6.94
N TYR A 1184 -2.04 33.56 5.80
CA TYR A 1184 -1.11 33.51 4.64
C TYR A 1184 0.21 34.23 4.92
N ASN A 1185 0.15 35.32 5.70
CA ASN A 1185 1.34 36.04 6.11
C ASN A 1185 2.10 35.33 7.25
N PHE A 1186 1.47 34.52 8.10
CA PHE A 1186 2.15 33.78 9.16
C PHE A 1186 2.87 32.54 8.63
N THR A 1187 2.27 31.83 7.67
CA THR A 1187 2.94 30.72 6.95
C THR A 1187 4.04 31.24 6.02
N GLY A 1188 3.90 32.46 5.49
CA GLY A 1188 4.91 33.11 4.64
C GLY A 1188 6.01 33.91 5.37
N SER A 1189 5.75 34.58 6.49
CA SER A 1189 6.69 35.54 7.12
C SER A 1189 7.14 35.20 8.55
N GLY A 1190 6.64 34.13 9.14
CA GLY A 1190 7.10 33.66 10.45
C GLY A 1190 8.32 32.76 10.35
N SER A 1191 9.47 33.21 10.86
CA SER A 1191 10.54 32.27 11.22
C SER A 1191 9.99 31.31 12.28
N PHE A 1192 9.77 30.04 11.90
CA PHE A 1192 9.34 28.95 12.78
C PHE A 1192 10.36 28.58 13.88
N ALA A 1193 11.45 29.34 14.02
CA ALA A 1193 12.33 29.22 15.16
C ALA A 1193 11.64 29.59 16.50
N ASN A 1194 10.43 30.17 16.47
CA ASN A 1194 9.63 30.45 17.68
C ASN A 1194 8.10 30.37 17.41
N PRO A 1195 7.45 29.22 17.64
CA PRO A 1195 5.99 29.06 17.50
C PRO A 1195 5.18 29.69 18.64
N GLN A 1196 5.80 30.51 19.51
CA GLN A 1196 5.18 31.01 20.74
C GLN A 1196 4.04 32.02 20.53
N ASN A 1197 3.76 32.44 19.30
CA ASN A 1197 2.82 33.52 19.01
C ASN A 1197 1.64 33.14 18.11
N TYR A 1198 1.50 31.87 17.68
CA TYR A 1198 0.25 31.44 17.04
C TYR A 1198 -0.83 31.25 18.11
N ASP A 1199 -1.64 32.28 18.28
CA ASP A 1199 -2.83 32.25 19.11
C ASP A 1199 -4.09 31.95 18.27
N PRO A 1200 -4.67 30.74 18.37
CA PRO A 1200 -5.88 30.38 17.64
C PRO A 1200 -7.10 31.22 18.04
N ILE A 1201 -7.08 31.95 19.16
CA ILE A 1201 -8.16 32.86 19.55
C ILE A 1201 -8.04 34.22 18.84
N ASN A 1202 -6.82 34.68 18.60
CA ASN A 1202 -6.55 36.00 18.00
C ASN A 1202 -6.30 35.96 16.49
N HIS A 1203 -5.90 34.80 15.94
CA HIS A 1203 -5.52 34.65 14.54
C HIS A 1203 -6.43 33.70 13.74
N ALA A 1204 -7.36 32.98 14.37
CA ALA A 1204 -8.39 32.24 13.66
C ALA A 1204 -9.57 33.15 13.29
N ALA A 1205 -10.19 32.88 12.14
CA ALA A 1205 -11.49 33.44 11.79
C ALA A 1205 -12.59 32.53 12.35
N GLY A 1206 -13.61 33.09 13.02
CA GLY A 1206 -14.67 32.27 13.62
C GLY A 1206 -15.87 33.04 14.14
N SER A 1207 -16.94 32.31 14.48
CA SER A 1207 -18.28 32.81 14.86
C SER A 1207 -18.39 33.34 16.30
N THR A 1208 -17.31 33.31 17.08
CA THR A 1208 -17.26 33.86 18.44
C THR A 1208 -16.11 34.84 18.53
N ALA A 1209 -16.39 36.10 18.23
CA ALA A 1209 -15.63 37.29 18.60
C ALA A 1209 -14.12 37.09 18.86
N GLY A 1210 -13.38 36.73 17.82
CA GLY A 1210 -11.95 37.00 17.74
C GLY A 1210 -11.75 38.36 17.06
N THR A 1211 -10.78 39.16 17.52
CA THR A 1211 -10.38 40.44 16.89
C THR A 1211 -9.80 40.28 15.47
N GLY A 1212 -9.75 39.07 14.93
CA GLY A 1212 -9.12 38.68 13.65
C GLY A 1212 -9.97 38.82 12.38
N GLY A 1213 -11.08 39.56 12.40
CA GLY A 1213 -11.64 40.13 11.16
C GLY A 1213 -12.46 39.20 10.27
N SER A 1214 -13.27 38.27 10.80
CA SER A 1214 -14.27 37.55 9.97
C SER A 1214 -15.25 38.51 9.25
N GLY A 1215 -15.44 39.72 9.77
CA GLY A 1215 -16.18 40.81 9.11
C GLY A 1215 -15.41 41.59 8.03
N GLU A 1216 -14.14 41.28 7.73
CA GLU A 1216 -13.34 42.01 6.74
C GLU A 1216 -13.62 41.59 5.29
N PHE A 1217 -14.28 40.45 5.06
CA PHE A 1217 -14.65 39.95 3.73
C PHE A 1217 -16.01 40.46 3.25
N ALA A 1218 -16.14 41.78 3.08
CA ALA A 1218 -17.20 42.33 2.24
C ALA A 1218 -16.65 42.57 0.82
N VAL A 1219 -16.76 41.56 -0.05
CA VAL A 1219 -16.32 41.69 -1.45
C VAL A 1219 -17.32 42.55 -2.25
N LYS A 1220 -16.80 43.67 -2.76
CA LYS A 1220 -17.15 44.40 -4.00
C LYS A 1220 -18.65 44.51 -4.37
N PHE A 1221 -19.30 45.59 -3.95
CA PHE A 1221 -20.49 46.10 -4.65
C PHE A 1221 -20.08 47.16 -5.68
N ASN A 1222 -20.66 47.08 -6.88
CA ASN A 1222 -20.93 48.30 -7.64
C ASN A 1222 -22.03 49.03 -6.88
N ILE A 1223 -21.65 50.05 -6.13
CA ILE A 1223 -22.60 51.04 -5.63
C ILE A 1223 -23.12 51.76 -6.87
N LEU A 1224 -24.38 51.53 -7.20
CA LEU A 1224 -25.12 52.34 -8.17
C LEU A 1224 -24.99 53.81 -7.73
N ASN A 1225 -24.50 54.65 -8.63
CA ASN A 1225 -24.92 56.06 -8.61
C ASN A 1225 -26.36 56.15 -9.12
#